data_AF-A0A6G7WGH1-F1
#
_entry.id   AF-A0A6G7WGH1-F1
#
_cell.length_a   1.000
_cell.length_b   1.000
_cell.length_c   1.000
_cell.angle_alpha   90.00
_cell.angle_beta   90.00
_cell.angle_gamma   90.00
#
_symmetry.space_group_name_H-M   'P 1'
#
loop_
_entity.id
_entity.type
_entity.pdbx_description
1 polymer ?
#
loop_
_entity_poly.entity_id
_entity_poly.type
_entity_poly.pdbx_seq_one_letter_code
_entity_poly.pdbx_strand_id
1 'polypeptide(L)'
;MANQESIYHILLKQREENPALPYVFQDIETAGREDTLFILLSEGVPYSQKEDMARECCDVLEQAMRTGEQEKLAQFLVEHPIRMFFIELRERLRVLVETGAFTQIDLHDFGMNLARNSQQAELVKLGIILLGFYPHDLTLKIFKVLGYHSDFTIYVSESIHHAHFHQNEILFDLVQHTAGYGRLAALFQLKPVTTEQQQWIVKHGVKSTMLSSIYVNVALQKTDIRRYLFETEIDAANYQDFMYIIAYQEQIEQKSLASEALTFMEKLVENREFANTFIDQAALVTIWLKVIDSWKYDYHYLDSQTKATDKLNSYWNYRFDRYEKLIRTIEVYLNKPKWEHTLLKEMRNPGETDYLVVNALQFLELKPNFRNFGSLLTRNPLGLNLLDFFLVHYPEIYFQDASDYLFSLVSEQLFELPLLFSEETEPDSSDLVKINMWLEALVKNMIEKDFFDIEWCIKLLNYYQPKLRRYALLVLRKYADEWEDDETVLTALETLNEIEENKKNKRLISRLLYTEIGTQKEIKYLPLLTPVEQEVASDIVILGTKIVGTDFVDLTAVEENVKKGKVLQLVREPDNAYDPHAIAVTFDDGFILGYIPRNDNNILAALMDNDEILFARFESEDLDDEDIKISVMLRKKNRPPFPDKTTGGNIVPFPQKR
;
A
#
# COMPACT_ATOMS: atom_id res chain seq x y z
N MET A 1 15.86 40.17 -28.93
CA MET A 1 15.29 38.91 -28.42
C MET A 1 16.46 37.97 -28.27
N ALA A 2 16.81 37.59 -27.04
CA ALA A 2 17.86 36.59 -26.84
C ALA A 2 17.39 35.30 -27.53
N ASN A 3 18.20 34.77 -28.44
CA ASN A 3 17.88 33.58 -29.22
C ASN A 3 17.90 32.40 -28.23
N GLN A 4 16.77 32.10 -27.59
CA GLN A 4 16.66 31.00 -26.64
C GLN A 4 16.96 29.69 -27.38
N GLU A 5 17.91 28.93 -26.84
CA GLU A 5 18.40 27.68 -27.41
C GLU A 5 17.31 26.59 -27.31
N SER A 6 17.20 25.70 -28.30
CA SER A 6 16.19 24.63 -28.27
C SER A 6 16.57 23.54 -27.28
N ILE A 7 15.57 22.77 -26.81
CA ILE A 7 15.80 21.67 -25.85
C ILE A 7 16.85 20.69 -26.37
N TYR A 8 16.78 20.32 -27.65
CA TYR A 8 17.76 19.41 -28.26
C TYR A 8 19.19 19.94 -28.19
N HIS A 9 19.42 21.23 -28.50
CA HIS A 9 20.77 21.81 -28.45
C HIS A 9 21.28 21.95 -27.01
N ILE A 10 20.38 22.27 -26.06
CA ILE A 10 20.70 22.28 -24.63
C ILE A 10 21.18 20.89 -24.19
N LEU A 11 20.42 19.83 -24.50
CA LEU A 11 20.77 18.46 -24.14
C LEU A 11 22.06 17.98 -24.84
N LEU A 12 22.24 18.35 -26.11
CA LEU A 12 23.45 18.03 -26.86
C LEU A 12 24.69 18.65 -26.21
N LYS A 13 24.61 19.93 -25.83
CA LYS A 13 25.69 20.65 -25.13
C LYS A 13 25.96 20.06 -23.74
N GLN A 14 24.92 19.81 -22.95
CA GLN A 14 25.06 19.19 -21.63
C GLN A 14 25.73 17.82 -21.72
N ARG A 15 25.43 17.04 -22.76
CA ARG A 15 26.06 15.75 -23.03
C ARG A 15 27.54 15.88 -23.41
N GLU A 16 27.91 16.90 -24.18
CA GLU A 16 29.31 17.18 -24.51
C GLU A 16 30.10 17.64 -23.27
N GLU A 17 29.48 18.44 -22.41
CA GLU A 17 30.07 18.91 -21.15
C GLU A 17 30.16 17.80 -20.08
N ASN A 18 29.20 16.87 -20.06
CA ASN A 18 29.09 15.79 -19.09
C ASN A 18 28.96 14.42 -19.80
N PRO A 19 30.06 13.86 -20.35
CA PRO A 19 30.02 12.61 -21.11
C PRO A 19 29.90 11.35 -20.23
N ALA A 20 29.84 11.49 -18.90
CA ALA A 20 29.75 10.38 -17.97
C ALA A 20 28.42 9.63 -18.11
N LEU A 21 28.49 8.30 -17.97
CA LEU A 21 27.37 7.37 -18.13
C LEU A 21 27.14 6.60 -16.82
N PRO A 22 25.88 6.36 -16.41
CA PRO A 22 24.63 6.85 -17.00
C PRO A 22 24.52 8.38 -16.89
N TYR A 23 23.71 9.00 -17.74
CA TYR A 23 23.57 10.46 -17.76
C TYR A 23 22.84 10.98 -16.52
N VAL A 24 23.58 11.71 -15.67
CA VAL A 24 23.12 12.25 -14.38
C VAL A 24 23.07 13.79 -14.34
N PHE A 25 23.14 14.47 -15.49
CA PHE A 25 22.99 15.94 -15.56
C PHE A 25 21.53 16.41 -15.46
N GLN A 26 20.63 15.52 -15.05
CA GLN A 26 19.20 15.72 -14.85
C GLN A 26 18.87 15.43 -13.39
N ASP A 27 17.76 15.97 -12.89
CA ASP A 27 17.25 15.56 -11.58
C ASP A 27 16.63 14.16 -11.67
N ILE A 28 17.33 13.18 -11.11
CA ILE A 28 16.96 11.76 -11.17
C ILE A 28 15.63 11.49 -10.46
N GLU A 29 15.26 12.31 -9.47
CA GLU A 29 14.06 12.12 -8.64
C GLU A 29 12.78 12.67 -9.30
N THR A 30 12.91 13.58 -10.25
CA THR A 30 11.78 14.30 -10.84
C THR A 30 11.67 14.18 -12.36
N ALA A 31 12.80 14.09 -13.08
CA ALA A 31 12.80 14.00 -14.53
C ALA A 31 12.06 12.74 -15.02
N GLY A 32 11.11 12.94 -15.93
CA GLY A 32 10.27 11.88 -16.51
C GLY A 32 9.26 11.26 -15.55
N ARG A 33 9.16 11.72 -14.29
CA ARG A 33 8.32 11.12 -13.24
C ARG A 33 6.85 11.07 -13.65
N GLU A 34 6.27 12.22 -14.01
CA GLU A 34 4.85 12.33 -14.32
C GLU A 34 4.46 11.44 -15.48
N ASP A 35 5.15 11.57 -16.62
CA ASP A 35 4.82 10.83 -17.83
C ASP A 35 5.05 9.32 -17.64
N THR A 36 6.17 8.92 -17.04
CA THR A 36 6.48 7.49 -16.83
C THR A 36 5.49 6.84 -15.87
N LEU A 37 5.18 7.49 -14.74
CA LEU A 37 4.21 6.94 -13.78
C LEU A 37 2.80 6.92 -14.35
N PHE A 38 2.40 7.97 -15.08
CA PHE A 38 1.09 8.00 -15.75
C PHE A 38 0.95 6.84 -16.73
N ILE A 39 1.96 6.57 -17.55
CA ILE A 39 1.92 5.52 -18.56
C ILE A 39 1.99 4.12 -17.95
N LEU A 40 2.76 3.94 -16.88
CA LEU A 40 2.98 2.62 -16.27
C LEU A 40 1.93 2.22 -15.23
N LEU A 41 1.38 3.17 -14.47
CA LEU A 41 0.61 2.90 -13.25
C LEU A 41 -0.80 3.50 -13.24
N SER A 42 -1.14 4.41 -14.15
CA SER A 42 -2.49 5.00 -14.18
C SER A 42 -3.46 4.12 -14.96
N GLU A 43 -4.71 3.99 -14.49
CA GLU A 43 -5.83 3.52 -15.30
C GLU A 43 -6.11 4.47 -16.49
N GLY A 44 -5.59 5.70 -16.40
CA GLY A 44 -5.52 6.69 -17.45
C GLY A 44 -6.85 7.37 -17.73
N VAL A 45 -6.88 8.05 -18.87
CA VAL A 45 -8.08 8.69 -19.40
C VAL A 45 -8.98 7.62 -20.06
N PRO A 46 -10.33 7.74 -19.99
CA PRO A 46 -11.22 6.84 -20.72
C PRO A 46 -10.86 6.73 -22.20
N TYR A 47 -10.89 5.52 -22.75
CA TYR A 47 -10.44 5.24 -24.11
C TYR A 47 -11.08 6.16 -25.17
N SER A 48 -12.39 6.45 -25.04
CA SER A 48 -13.08 7.36 -25.97
C SER A 48 -12.50 8.78 -25.97
N GLN A 49 -12.13 9.30 -24.80
CA GLN A 49 -11.52 10.62 -24.67
C GLN A 49 -10.10 10.63 -25.25
N LYS A 50 -9.35 9.54 -25.10
CA LYS A 50 -8.03 9.38 -25.74
C LYS A 50 -8.14 9.41 -27.27
N GLU A 51 -9.12 8.71 -27.84
CA GLU A 51 -9.41 8.73 -29.28
C GLU A 51 -9.83 10.11 -29.78
N ASP A 52 -10.65 10.85 -29.01
CA ASP A 52 -11.05 12.22 -29.35
C ASP A 52 -9.84 13.17 -29.37
N MET A 53 -8.98 13.12 -28.35
CA MET A 53 -7.74 13.92 -28.30
C MET A 53 -6.78 13.53 -29.45
N ALA A 54 -6.62 12.24 -29.73
CA ALA A 54 -5.79 11.76 -30.83
C ALA A 54 -6.30 12.25 -32.19
N ARG A 55 -7.61 12.24 -32.41
CA ARG A 55 -8.24 12.81 -33.62
C ARG A 55 -7.97 14.29 -33.74
N GLU A 56 -8.30 15.07 -32.71
CA GLU A 56 -8.13 16.52 -32.73
C GLU A 56 -6.67 16.92 -32.91
N CYS A 57 -5.75 16.21 -32.26
CA CYS A 57 -4.32 16.40 -32.45
C CYS A 57 -3.89 16.18 -33.91
N CYS A 58 -4.45 15.17 -34.60
CA CYS A 58 -4.16 14.94 -36.02
C CYS A 58 -4.68 16.07 -36.91
N ASP A 59 -5.88 16.59 -36.61
CA ASP A 59 -6.48 17.71 -37.36
C ASP A 59 -5.63 18.99 -37.22
N VAL A 60 -5.21 19.30 -35.99
CA VAL A 60 -4.32 20.45 -35.71
C VAL A 60 -2.93 20.24 -36.30
N LEU A 61 -2.40 19.02 -36.25
CA LEU A 61 -1.13 18.65 -36.89
C LEU A 61 -1.18 18.87 -38.41
N GLU A 62 -2.24 18.41 -39.07
CA GLU A 62 -2.41 18.59 -40.52
C GLU A 62 -2.45 20.08 -40.89
N GLN A 63 -3.17 20.89 -40.11
CA GLN A 63 -3.19 22.34 -40.31
C GLN A 63 -1.79 22.95 -40.13
N ALA A 64 -1.07 22.55 -39.08
CA ALA A 64 0.28 23.05 -38.81
C ALA A 64 1.26 22.68 -39.93
N MET A 65 1.18 21.46 -40.47
CA MET A 65 2.01 21.03 -41.59
C MET A 65 1.70 21.78 -42.89
N ARG A 66 0.43 22.11 -43.14
CA ARG A 66 0.01 22.87 -44.35
C ARG A 66 0.38 24.35 -44.29
N THR A 67 0.30 24.95 -43.11
CA THR A 67 0.48 26.42 -42.91
C THR A 67 1.88 26.79 -42.44
N GLY A 68 2.60 25.87 -41.81
CA GLY A 68 3.85 26.12 -41.10
C GLY A 68 3.65 26.76 -39.71
N GLU A 69 2.42 27.07 -39.31
CA GLU A 69 2.11 27.70 -38.01
C GLU A 69 1.97 26.65 -36.90
N GLN A 70 2.80 26.75 -35.86
CA GLN A 70 2.86 25.77 -34.76
C GLN A 70 2.14 26.22 -33.48
N GLU A 71 1.66 27.46 -33.41
CA GLU A 71 1.12 28.05 -32.17
C GLU A 71 -0.15 27.35 -31.68
N LYS A 72 -1.06 26.98 -32.59
CA LYS A 72 -2.26 26.20 -32.24
C LYS A 72 -1.93 24.80 -31.76
N LEU A 73 -0.94 24.17 -32.40
CA LEU A 73 -0.47 22.84 -32.01
C LEU A 73 0.16 22.88 -30.62
N ALA A 74 0.99 23.89 -30.35
CA ALA A 74 1.56 24.15 -29.03
C ALA A 74 0.48 24.34 -27.96
N GLN A 75 -0.52 25.19 -28.24
CA GLN A 75 -1.61 25.45 -27.29
C GLN A 75 -2.40 24.17 -26.98
N PHE A 76 -2.76 23.41 -28.02
CA PHE A 76 -3.46 22.13 -27.85
C PHE A 76 -2.69 21.18 -26.94
N LEU A 77 -1.37 21.05 -27.12
CA LEU A 77 -0.56 20.12 -26.33
C LEU A 77 -0.29 20.59 -24.89
N VAL A 78 -0.42 21.90 -24.61
CA VAL A 78 -0.39 22.42 -23.24
C VAL A 78 -1.67 22.06 -22.51
N GLU A 79 -2.82 22.19 -23.17
CA GLU A 79 -4.13 21.83 -22.62
C GLU A 79 -4.29 20.29 -22.51
N HIS A 80 -3.73 19.57 -23.49
CA HIS A 80 -3.74 18.12 -23.58
C HIS A 80 -2.32 17.55 -23.70
N PRO A 81 -1.60 17.35 -22.57
CA PRO A 81 -0.28 16.72 -22.58
C PRO A 81 -0.26 15.34 -23.25
N ILE A 82 0.78 15.07 -24.05
CA ILE A 82 0.87 13.88 -24.91
C ILE A 82 0.76 12.57 -24.13
N ARG A 83 1.27 12.52 -22.90
CA ARG A 83 1.16 11.34 -22.01
C ARG A 83 -0.27 10.77 -21.93
N MET A 84 -1.30 11.60 -22.10
CA MET A 84 -2.69 11.19 -21.97
C MET A 84 -3.21 10.32 -23.13
N PHE A 85 -2.64 10.44 -24.33
CA PHE A 85 -3.21 9.84 -25.54
C PHE A 85 -2.16 9.41 -26.59
N PHE A 86 -0.88 9.32 -26.23
CA PHE A 86 0.19 9.10 -27.22
C PHE A 86 0.08 7.74 -27.95
N ILE A 87 -0.45 6.70 -27.30
CA ILE A 87 -0.65 5.37 -27.91
C ILE A 87 -1.69 5.51 -29.02
N GLU A 88 -2.85 6.07 -28.70
CA GLU A 88 -3.96 6.29 -29.63
C GLU A 88 -3.56 7.26 -30.76
N LEU A 89 -2.81 8.31 -30.45
CA LEU A 89 -2.23 9.22 -31.44
C LEU A 89 -1.35 8.46 -32.45
N ARG A 90 -0.44 7.63 -31.96
CA ARG A 90 0.47 6.84 -32.81
C ARG A 90 -0.32 5.88 -33.69
N GLU A 91 -1.27 5.14 -33.11
CA GLU A 91 -2.09 4.19 -33.86
C GLU A 91 -2.90 4.89 -34.97
N ARG A 92 -3.46 6.06 -34.66
CA ARG A 92 -4.19 6.88 -35.63
C ARG A 92 -3.28 7.41 -36.75
N LEU A 93 -2.10 7.93 -36.41
CA LEU A 93 -1.11 8.39 -37.39
C LEU A 93 -0.67 7.25 -38.32
N ARG A 94 -0.48 6.03 -37.80
CA ARG A 94 -0.18 4.85 -38.64
C ARG A 94 -1.26 4.65 -39.71
N VAL A 95 -2.53 4.66 -39.30
CA VAL A 95 -3.66 4.47 -40.23
C VAL A 95 -3.76 5.63 -41.24
N LEU A 96 -3.47 6.86 -40.82
CA LEU A 96 -3.45 8.02 -41.72
C LEU A 96 -2.31 7.95 -42.74
N VAL A 97 -1.16 7.38 -42.37
CA VAL A 97 -0.07 7.08 -43.32
C VAL A 97 -0.49 5.96 -44.29
N GLU A 98 -1.12 4.90 -43.80
CA GLU A 98 -1.60 3.78 -44.65
C GLU A 98 -2.66 4.23 -45.67
N THR A 99 -3.54 5.16 -45.27
CA THR A 99 -4.58 5.72 -46.15
C THR A 99 -4.07 6.85 -47.05
N GLY A 100 -2.82 7.28 -46.88
CA GLY A 100 -2.19 8.33 -47.68
C GLY A 100 -2.61 9.76 -47.31
N ALA A 101 -3.26 9.97 -46.16
CA ALA A 101 -3.55 11.30 -45.63
C ALA A 101 -2.26 12.04 -45.20
N PHE A 102 -1.27 11.28 -44.72
CA PHE A 102 0.09 11.75 -44.48
C PHE A 102 1.09 10.93 -45.27
N THR A 103 2.19 11.54 -45.70
CA THR A 103 3.35 10.79 -46.18
C THR A 103 4.38 10.64 -45.06
N GLN A 104 5.14 9.55 -45.08
CA GLN A 104 6.22 9.35 -44.11
C GLN A 104 7.29 10.44 -44.18
N ILE A 105 7.51 11.02 -45.37
CA ILE A 105 8.49 12.09 -45.59
C ILE A 105 8.00 13.38 -44.93
N ASP A 106 6.73 13.76 -45.14
CA ASP A 106 6.19 14.98 -44.54
C ASP A 106 6.20 14.91 -43.00
N LEU A 107 5.84 13.75 -42.43
CA LEU A 107 5.91 13.53 -40.99
C LEU A 107 7.36 13.55 -40.48
N HIS A 108 8.31 13.01 -41.24
CA HIS A 108 9.72 13.03 -40.88
C HIS A 108 10.29 14.45 -40.86
N ASP A 109 10.05 15.24 -41.90
CA ASP A 109 10.55 16.62 -42.00
C ASP A 109 9.95 17.51 -40.90
N PHE A 110 8.65 17.38 -40.65
CA PHE A 110 7.99 18.13 -39.58
C PHE A 110 8.47 17.67 -38.20
N GLY A 111 8.57 16.36 -37.96
CA GLY A 111 9.09 15.78 -36.73
C GLY A 111 10.54 16.20 -36.45
N MET A 112 11.38 16.28 -37.49
CA MET A 112 12.76 16.75 -37.42
C MET A 112 12.84 18.20 -36.94
N ASN A 113 11.96 19.06 -37.46
CA ASN A 113 11.86 20.44 -37.03
C ASN A 113 11.44 20.55 -35.56
N LEU A 114 10.37 19.84 -35.16
CA LEU A 114 9.87 19.86 -33.78
C LEU A 114 10.92 19.34 -32.79
N ALA A 115 11.50 18.17 -33.06
CA ALA A 115 12.45 17.53 -32.16
C ALA A 115 13.75 18.32 -31.98
N ARG A 116 14.22 19.03 -33.01
CA ARG A 116 15.51 19.75 -32.95
C ARG A 116 15.41 21.23 -32.61
N ASN A 117 14.32 21.90 -32.98
CA ASN A 117 14.24 23.36 -32.91
C ASN A 117 13.24 23.87 -31.87
N SER A 118 12.42 23.01 -31.28
CA SER A 118 11.43 23.42 -30.27
C SER A 118 12.06 23.72 -28.90
N GLN A 119 11.48 24.72 -28.22
CA GLN A 119 11.74 25.05 -26.81
C GLN A 119 10.69 24.47 -25.86
N GLN A 120 9.61 23.88 -26.39
CA GLN A 120 8.53 23.29 -25.62
C GLN A 120 8.63 21.77 -25.60
N ALA A 121 8.58 21.18 -24.40
CA ALA A 121 8.75 19.75 -24.20
C ALA A 121 7.70 18.93 -24.97
N GLU A 122 6.42 19.34 -24.95
CA GLU A 122 5.35 18.61 -25.64
C GLU A 122 5.55 18.57 -27.17
N LEU A 123 6.00 19.66 -27.78
CA LEU A 123 6.35 19.64 -29.21
C LEU A 123 7.55 18.72 -29.49
N VAL A 124 8.55 18.65 -28.61
CA VAL A 124 9.66 17.71 -28.76
C VAL A 124 9.18 16.26 -28.66
N LYS A 125 8.29 15.95 -27.70
CA LYS A 125 7.66 14.63 -27.54
C LYS A 125 6.87 14.24 -28.80
N LEU A 126 6.07 15.15 -29.35
CA LEU A 126 5.38 14.92 -30.63
C LEU A 126 6.39 14.67 -31.75
N GLY A 127 7.45 15.48 -31.85
CA GLY A 127 8.53 15.30 -32.81
C GLY A 127 9.15 13.90 -32.75
N ILE A 128 9.40 13.39 -31.55
CA ILE A 128 9.91 12.02 -31.35
C ILE A 128 8.94 10.97 -31.92
N ILE A 129 7.64 11.11 -31.64
CA ILE A 129 6.59 10.19 -32.14
C ILE A 129 6.55 10.21 -33.66
N LEU A 130 6.56 11.39 -34.29
CA LEU A 130 6.53 11.54 -35.74
C LEU A 130 7.75 10.92 -36.41
N LEU A 131 8.93 11.11 -35.83
CA LEU A 131 10.17 10.51 -36.32
C LEU A 131 10.16 8.97 -36.27
N GLY A 132 9.34 8.37 -35.39
CA GLY A 132 9.15 6.92 -35.31
C GLY A 132 8.52 6.28 -36.56
N PHE A 133 7.90 7.07 -37.45
CA PHE A 133 7.31 6.54 -38.69
C PHE A 133 8.31 6.43 -39.85
N TYR A 134 9.52 6.97 -39.70
CA TYR A 134 10.53 6.97 -40.76
C TYR A 134 11.93 6.62 -40.23
N PRO A 135 12.34 5.34 -40.32
CA PRO A 135 13.64 4.90 -39.83
C PRO A 135 14.78 5.46 -40.67
N HIS A 136 15.54 6.39 -40.08
CA HIS A 136 16.69 7.00 -40.71
C HIS A 136 17.87 7.13 -39.71
N ASP A 137 19.11 7.07 -40.19
CA ASP A 137 20.30 7.14 -39.32
C ASP A 137 20.37 8.46 -38.52
N LEU A 138 19.89 9.55 -39.10
CA LEU A 138 19.79 10.84 -38.40
C LEU A 138 18.75 10.78 -37.27
N THR A 139 17.63 10.08 -37.48
CA THR A 139 16.59 9.86 -36.47
C THR A 139 17.18 9.14 -35.26
N LEU A 140 17.99 8.10 -35.48
CA LEU A 140 18.66 7.38 -34.38
C LEU A 140 19.61 8.27 -33.58
N LYS A 141 20.34 9.18 -34.22
CA LYS A 141 21.20 10.14 -33.51
C LYS A 141 20.39 11.05 -32.60
N ILE A 142 19.23 11.50 -33.07
CA ILE A 142 18.34 12.36 -32.29
C ILE A 142 17.71 11.60 -31.14
N PHE A 143 17.22 10.38 -31.39
CA PHE A 143 16.67 9.49 -30.37
C PHE A 143 17.69 9.20 -29.27
N LYS A 144 18.98 9.02 -29.60
CA LYS A 144 20.02 8.87 -28.57
C LYS A 144 20.21 10.14 -27.74
N VAL A 145 20.23 11.33 -28.35
CA VAL A 145 20.40 12.59 -27.60
C VAL A 145 19.20 12.85 -26.69
N LEU A 146 17.98 12.75 -27.22
CA LEU A 146 16.76 13.01 -26.46
C LEU A 146 16.47 11.89 -25.45
N GLY A 147 16.57 10.64 -25.88
CA GLY A 147 16.16 9.47 -25.08
C GLY A 147 17.03 9.18 -23.86
N TYR A 148 18.22 9.76 -23.77
CA TYR A 148 19.03 9.72 -22.55
C TYR A 148 18.53 10.65 -21.44
N HIS A 149 17.67 11.62 -21.78
CA HIS A 149 16.96 12.45 -20.82
C HIS A 149 15.61 11.81 -20.47
N SER A 150 15.33 11.68 -19.17
CA SER A 150 14.20 10.88 -18.65
C SER A 150 12.84 11.41 -19.10
N ASP A 151 12.70 12.72 -19.33
CA ASP A 151 11.48 13.33 -19.89
C ASP A 151 11.10 12.81 -21.29
N PHE A 152 12.08 12.29 -22.03
CA PHE A 152 11.89 11.86 -23.42
C PHE A 152 12.11 10.36 -23.61
N THR A 153 12.69 9.66 -22.63
CA THR A 153 13.04 8.24 -22.77
C THR A 153 11.85 7.37 -23.12
N ILE A 154 10.69 7.55 -22.48
CA ILE A 154 9.48 6.75 -22.76
C ILE A 154 8.96 6.94 -24.19
N TYR A 155 8.99 8.18 -24.69
CA TYR A 155 8.57 8.48 -26.06
C TYR A 155 9.55 7.91 -27.08
N VAL A 156 10.85 7.98 -26.80
CA VAL A 156 11.88 7.39 -27.65
C VAL A 156 11.76 5.86 -27.65
N SER A 157 11.64 5.22 -26.48
CA SER A 157 11.52 3.76 -26.38
C SER A 157 10.30 3.23 -27.13
N GLU A 158 9.16 3.92 -27.02
CA GLU A 158 7.93 3.61 -27.74
C GLU A 158 8.02 3.87 -29.26
N SER A 159 8.72 4.92 -29.68
CA SER A 159 8.86 5.26 -31.11
C SER A 159 9.81 4.32 -31.85
N ILE A 160 10.76 3.70 -31.14
CA ILE A 160 11.70 2.72 -31.73
C ILE A 160 10.98 1.41 -32.11
N HIS A 161 9.91 1.02 -31.41
CA HIS A 161 9.23 -0.27 -31.56
C HIS A 161 8.65 -0.57 -32.95
N HIS A 162 8.54 0.43 -33.82
CA HIS A 162 7.93 0.28 -35.14
C HIS A 162 8.85 0.69 -36.31
N ALA A 163 10.04 1.21 -36.02
CA ALA A 163 10.89 1.83 -37.04
C ALA A 163 12.10 0.96 -37.45
N HIS A 164 12.81 0.35 -36.51
CA HIS A 164 14.18 -0.14 -36.76
C HIS A 164 14.32 -1.67 -36.73
N PHE A 165 15.34 -2.23 -37.42
CA PHE A 165 15.64 -3.67 -37.46
C PHE A 165 16.40 -4.18 -36.20
N HIS A 166 16.85 -3.28 -35.31
CA HIS A 166 17.63 -3.57 -34.09
C HIS A 166 17.05 -2.91 -32.83
N GLN A 167 15.72 -2.86 -32.73
CA GLN A 167 15.01 -2.14 -31.66
C GLN A 167 15.47 -2.50 -30.26
N ASN A 168 15.62 -3.80 -30.01
CA ASN A 168 15.98 -4.32 -28.69
C ASN A 168 17.41 -3.95 -28.27
N GLU A 169 18.33 -3.82 -29.23
CA GLU A 169 19.70 -3.35 -28.96
C GLU A 169 19.70 -1.85 -28.61
N ILE A 170 18.87 -1.05 -29.30
CA ILE A 170 18.72 0.38 -28.99
C ILE A 170 18.07 0.56 -27.62
N LEU A 171 17.06 -0.24 -27.27
CA LEU A 171 16.47 -0.22 -25.94
C LEU A 171 17.48 -0.62 -24.86
N PHE A 172 18.33 -1.62 -25.14
CA PHE A 172 19.38 -2.02 -24.20
C PHE A 172 20.40 -0.89 -23.99
N ASP A 173 20.80 -0.20 -25.06
CA ASP A 173 21.62 1.02 -25.00
C ASP A 173 20.94 2.12 -24.17
N LEU A 174 19.63 2.35 -24.34
CA LEU A 174 18.90 3.33 -23.53
C LEU A 174 18.90 2.96 -22.04
N VAL A 175 18.59 1.71 -21.68
CA VAL A 175 18.60 1.25 -20.28
C VAL A 175 19.98 1.43 -19.63
N GLN A 176 21.05 1.16 -20.38
CA GLN A 176 22.43 1.28 -19.90
C GLN A 176 22.84 2.74 -19.60
N HIS A 177 22.28 3.69 -20.35
CA HIS A 177 22.73 5.08 -20.31
C HIS A 177 21.76 6.04 -19.59
N THR A 178 20.62 5.54 -19.11
CA THR A 178 19.62 6.32 -18.36
C THR A 178 19.65 5.99 -16.86
N ALA A 179 18.96 6.81 -16.06
CA ALA A 179 18.74 6.64 -14.62
C ALA A 179 17.30 7.00 -14.26
N GLY A 180 16.90 6.87 -12.99
CA GLY A 180 15.60 7.35 -12.49
C GLY A 180 14.40 6.79 -13.26
N TYR A 181 13.47 7.65 -13.67
CA TYR A 181 12.31 7.22 -14.45
C TYR A 181 12.64 6.84 -15.90
N GLY A 182 13.70 7.43 -16.50
CA GLY A 182 14.13 7.09 -17.85
C GLY A 182 14.58 5.64 -17.98
N ARG A 183 15.41 5.15 -17.04
CA ARG A 183 15.82 3.74 -17.05
C ARG A 183 14.66 2.81 -16.76
N LEU A 184 13.73 3.20 -15.89
CA LEU A 184 12.51 2.43 -15.63
C LEU A 184 11.69 2.29 -16.92
N ALA A 185 11.46 3.40 -17.65
CA ALA A 185 10.75 3.41 -18.92
C ALA A 185 11.42 2.53 -19.98
N ALA A 186 12.75 2.63 -20.12
CA ALA A 186 13.48 1.80 -21.07
C ALA A 186 13.50 0.31 -20.65
N LEU A 187 13.63 0.02 -19.35
CA LEU A 187 13.64 -1.34 -18.82
C LEU A 187 12.28 -1.99 -19.02
N PHE A 188 11.19 -1.24 -18.83
CA PHE A 188 9.84 -1.73 -19.07
C PHE A 188 9.67 -2.28 -20.48
N GLN A 189 10.17 -1.56 -21.50
CA GLN A 189 10.08 -1.95 -22.91
C GLN A 189 11.08 -3.02 -23.36
N LEU A 190 12.25 -3.09 -22.73
CA LEU A 190 13.34 -4.00 -23.11
C LEU A 190 12.92 -5.49 -23.02
N LYS A 191 13.28 -6.30 -24.03
CA LYS A 191 13.07 -7.76 -24.04
C LYS A 191 14.43 -8.49 -23.90
N PRO A 192 14.85 -8.92 -22.70
CA PRO A 192 16.18 -9.46 -22.45
C PRO A 192 16.31 -10.92 -22.87
N VAL A 193 16.34 -11.15 -24.18
CA VAL A 193 16.39 -12.49 -24.77
C VAL A 193 17.80 -13.08 -24.81
N THR A 194 18.84 -12.24 -24.71
CA THR A 194 20.24 -12.70 -24.69
C THR A 194 20.76 -12.84 -23.27
N THR A 195 21.70 -13.77 -23.05
CA THR A 195 22.34 -13.97 -21.74
C THR A 195 23.07 -12.71 -21.25
N GLU A 196 23.69 -11.96 -22.16
CA GLU A 196 24.33 -10.67 -21.83
C GLU A 196 23.34 -9.67 -21.25
N GLN A 197 22.17 -9.52 -21.88
CA GLN A 197 21.11 -8.62 -21.41
C GLN A 197 20.58 -9.06 -20.04
N GLN A 198 20.33 -10.37 -19.87
CA GLN A 198 19.83 -10.95 -18.62
C GLN A 198 20.82 -10.70 -17.47
N GLN A 199 22.10 -11.02 -17.69
CA GLN A 199 23.18 -10.79 -16.72
C GLN A 199 23.30 -9.31 -16.35
N TRP A 200 23.28 -8.42 -17.36
CA TRP A 200 23.42 -7.00 -17.12
C TRP A 200 22.23 -6.43 -16.33
N ILE A 201 21.00 -6.84 -16.64
CA ILE A 201 19.81 -6.39 -15.90
C ILE A 201 19.89 -6.81 -14.43
N VAL A 202 20.22 -8.06 -14.17
CA VAL A 202 20.32 -8.59 -12.80
C VAL A 202 21.44 -7.91 -12.02
N LYS A 203 22.59 -7.69 -12.65
CA LYS A 203 23.77 -7.13 -11.99
C LYS A 203 23.75 -5.61 -11.82
N HIS A 204 23.15 -4.89 -12.77
CA HIS A 204 23.22 -3.44 -12.87
C HIS A 204 21.86 -2.79 -13.10
N GLY A 205 21.03 -3.35 -13.99
CA GLY A 205 19.78 -2.73 -14.43
C GLY A 205 18.75 -2.51 -13.32
N VAL A 206 18.63 -3.46 -12.38
CA VAL A 206 17.67 -3.36 -11.26
C VAL A 206 18.18 -2.56 -10.06
N LYS A 207 19.49 -2.23 -10.04
CA LYS A 207 20.10 -1.52 -8.91
C LYS A 207 19.85 -0.02 -9.04
N SER A 208 19.26 0.54 -7.99
CA SER A 208 18.88 1.95 -7.95
C SER A 208 18.88 2.47 -6.51
N THR A 209 19.08 3.78 -6.35
CA THR A 209 18.94 4.48 -5.06
C THR A 209 17.48 4.83 -4.76
N MET A 210 16.61 4.78 -5.77
CA MET A 210 15.17 5.05 -5.70
C MET A 210 14.40 4.00 -6.52
N LEU A 211 13.13 3.75 -6.17
CA LEU A 211 12.26 2.82 -6.90
C LEU A 211 12.78 1.37 -6.98
N SER A 212 13.68 0.94 -6.08
CA SER A 212 14.36 -0.35 -6.14
C SER A 212 13.41 -1.54 -6.27
N SER A 213 12.28 -1.51 -5.54
CA SER A 213 11.24 -2.54 -5.66
C SER A 213 10.60 -2.55 -7.05
N ILE A 214 10.19 -1.39 -7.57
CA ILE A 214 9.59 -1.24 -8.90
C ILE A 214 10.53 -1.77 -9.99
N TYR A 215 11.81 -1.43 -9.94
CA TYR A 215 12.82 -1.94 -10.87
C TYR A 215 12.89 -3.47 -10.87
N VAL A 216 12.97 -4.05 -9.68
CA VAL A 216 13.02 -5.50 -9.50
C VAL A 216 11.75 -6.15 -10.02
N ASN A 217 10.56 -5.60 -9.71
CA ASN A 217 9.29 -6.15 -10.14
C ASN A 217 9.10 -6.06 -11.66
N VAL A 218 9.46 -4.94 -12.29
CA VAL A 218 9.45 -4.80 -13.77
C VAL A 218 10.40 -5.80 -14.43
N ALA A 219 11.59 -6.04 -13.86
CA ALA A 219 12.48 -7.07 -14.37
C ALA A 219 11.89 -8.48 -14.18
N LEU A 220 11.32 -8.76 -13.01
CA LEU A 220 10.71 -10.05 -12.70
C LEU A 220 9.42 -10.32 -13.47
N GLN A 221 8.74 -9.32 -14.04
CA GLN A 221 7.63 -9.52 -14.98
C GLN A 221 8.09 -10.18 -16.30
N LYS A 222 9.37 -10.06 -16.65
CA LYS A 222 9.94 -10.64 -17.87
C LYS A 222 10.26 -12.12 -17.69
N THR A 223 9.65 -12.97 -18.51
CA THR A 223 9.83 -14.42 -18.45
C THR A 223 11.29 -14.83 -18.56
N ASP A 224 12.05 -14.18 -19.44
CA ASP A 224 13.47 -14.48 -19.66
C ASP A 224 14.33 -14.21 -18.41
N ILE A 225 13.99 -13.19 -17.61
CA ILE A 225 14.68 -12.90 -16.35
C ILE A 225 14.36 -13.96 -15.29
N ARG A 226 13.08 -14.32 -15.12
CA ARG A 226 12.69 -15.39 -14.17
C ARG A 226 13.38 -16.71 -14.53
N ARG A 227 13.38 -17.06 -15.82
CA ARG A 227 14.03 -18.26 -16.32
C ARG A 227 15.54 -18.22 -16.06
N TYR A 228 16.19 -17.10 -16.37
CA TYR A 228 17.61 -16.90 -16.09
C TYR A 228 17.94 -17.12 -14.60
N LEU A 229 17.15 -16.56 -13.68
CA LEU A 229 17.34 -16.76 -12.24
C LEU A 229 17.20 -18.24 -11.83
N PHE A 230 16.19 -18.94 -12.35
CA PHE A 230 15.91 -20.34 -11.96
C PHE A 230 16.92 -21.35 -12.52
N GLU A 231 17.42 -21.09 -13.73
CA GLU A 231 18.31 -22.00 -14.47
C GLU A 231 19.80 -21.73 -14.18
N THR A 232 20.18 -20.51 -13.80
CA THR A 232 21.59 -20.17 -13.51
C THR A 232 22.07 -20.85 -12.23
N GLU A 233 23.26 -21.46 -12.27
CA GLU A 233 23.93 -21.97 -11.07
C GLU A 233 24.37 -20.81 -10.17
N ILE A 234 24.19 -20.99 -8.86
CA ILE A 234 24.51 -19.96 -7.88
C ILE A 234 25.97 -20.10 -7.48
N ASP A 235 26.72 -19.02 -7.57
CA ASP A 235 28.11 -18.92 -7.18
C ASP A 235 28.39 -17.61 -6.43
N ALA A 236 29.62 -17.43 -5.95
CA ALA A 236 30.00 -16.22 -5.20
C ALA A 236 29.91 -14.93 -6.04
N ALA A 237 29.94 -15.02 -7.38
CA ALA A 237 29.95 -13.86 -8.27
C ALA A 237 28.53 -13.33 -8.55
N ASN A 238 27.51 -14.20 -8.55
CA ASN A 238 26.12 -13.82 -8.80
C ASN A 238 25.23 -13.79 -7.54
N TYR A 239 25.68 -14.37 -6.42
CA TYR A 239 24.88 -14.51 -5.20
C TYR A 239 24.22 -13.21 -4.76
N GLN A 240 25.02 -12.15 -4.59
CA GLN A 240 24.53 -10.87 -4.06
C GLN A 240 23.54 -10.17 -5.01
N ASP A 241 23.71 -10.35 -6.32
CA ASP A 241 22.78 -9.81 -7.31
C ASP A 241 21.41 -10.50 -7.21
N PHE A 242 21.40 -11.81 -6.96
CA PHE A 242 20.17 -12.58 -6.77
C PHE A 242 19.52 -12.25 -5.42
N MET A 243 20.31 -12.05 -4.37
CA MET A 243 19.82 -11.61 -3.06
C MET A 243 19.19 -10.23 -3.13
N TYR A 244 19.79 -9.28 -3.84
CA TYR A 244 19.20 -7.96 -4.06
C TYR A 244 17.80 -8.04 -4.69
N ILE A 245 17.64 -8.88 -5.72
CA ILE A 245 16.33 -9.14 -6.36
C ILE A 245 15.34 -9.70 -5.35
N ILE A 246 15.74 -10.67 -4.52
CA ILE A 246 14.85 -11.27 -3.53
C ILE A 246 14.42 -10.27 -2.46
N ALA A 247 15.34 -9.44 -1.95
CA ALA A 247 15.06 -8.43 -0.93
C ALA A 247 14.02 -7.41 -1.41
N TYR A 248 14.16 -6.93 -2.65
CA TYR A 248 13.31 -5.88 -3.20
C TYR A 248 12.10 -6.39 -3.99
N GLN A 249 11.96 -7.70 -4.17
CA GLN A 249 10.77 -8.27 -4.79
C GLN A 249 9.55 -8.09 -3.87
N GLU A 250 8.53 -7.39 -4.37
CA GLU A 250 7.29 -7.14 -3.62
C GLU A 250 6.54 -8.44 -3.34
N GLN A 251 5.83 -8.45 -2.21
CA GLN A 251 4.82 -9.46 -1.93
C GLN A 251 3.61 -9.15 -2.80
N ILE A 252 3.53 -9.79 -3.96
CA ILE A 252 2.25 -9.88 -4.67
C ILE A 252 1.34 -10.72 -3.77
N GLU A 253 0.04 -10.43 -3.71
CA GLU A 253 -1.01 -11.29 -3.13
C GLU A 253 -1.14 -12.63 -3.90
N GLN A 254 -0.02 -13.32 -4.09
CA GLN A 254 0.04 -14.67 -4.61
C GLN A 254 -0.29 -15.59 -3.45
N LYS A 255 -1.46 -16.22 -3.61
CA LYS A 255 -1.97 -17.30 -2.78
C LYS A 255 -0.87 -18.25 -2.26
N SER A 256 -0.03 -18.80 -3.14
CA SER A 256 1.03 -19.75 -2.73
C SER A 256 2.27 -19.65 -3.64
N LEU A 257 3.45 -19.95 -3.09
CA LEU A 257 4.73 -19.94 -3.82
C LEU A 257 4.75 -21.02 -4.91
N ALA A 258 5.08 -20.65 -6.15
CA ALA A 258 5.34 -21.64 -7.20
C ALA A 258 6.49 -22.60 -6.81
N SER A 259 6.44 -23.86 -7.27
CA SER A 259 7.45 -24.88 -6.93
C SER A 259 8.85 -24.50 -7.41
N GLU A 260 8.95 -23.85 -8.56
CA GLU A 260 10.18 -23.35 -9.15
C GLU A 260 10.79 -22.22 -8.31
N ALA A 261 9.94 -21.29 -7.85
CA ALA A 261 10.36 -20.20 -6.96
C ALA A 261 10.86 -20.74 -5.62
N LEU A 262 10.17 -21.73 -5.03
CA LEU A 262 10.61 -22.40 -3.82
C LEU A 262 11.97 -23.08 -4.01
N THR A 263 12.17 -23.76 -5.15
CA THR A 263 13.44 -24.42 -5.48
C THR A 263 14.58 -23.41 -5.66
N PHE A 264 14.30 -22.26 -6.27
CA PHE A 264 15.27 -21.18 -6.40
C PHE A 264 15.68 -20.62 -5.03
N MET A 265 14.70 -20.38 -4.14
CA MET A 265 14.98 -19.92 -2.77
C MET A 265 15.80 -20.95 -1.97
N GLU A 266 15.55 -22.25 -2.13
CA GLU A 266 16.38 -23.30 -1.54
C GLU A 266 17.83 -23.22 -2.01
N LYS A 267 18.07 -23.08 -3.31
CA LYS A 267 19.43 -22.94 -3.83
C LYS A 267 20.15 -21.72 -3.22
N LEU A 268 19.44 -20.60 -3.06
CA LEU A 268 20.00 -19.39 -2.43
C LEU A 268 20.33 -19.61 -0.95
N VAL A 269 19.44 -20.27 -0.20
CA VAL A 269 19.65 -20.57 1.22
C VAL A 269 20.74 -21.63 1.41
N GLU A 270 20.87 -22.60 0.51
CA GLU A 270 21.95 -23.59 0.54
C GLU A 270 23.32 -22.95 0.32
N ASN A 271 23.40 -21.88 -0.48
CA ASN A 271 24.60 -21.08 -0.74
C ASN A 271 24.78 -19.86 0.20
N ARG A 272 24.05 -19.80 1.32
CA ARG A 272 24.07 -18.70 2.30
C ARG A 272 25.45 -18.34 2.86
N GLU A 273 26.46 -19.20 2.75
CA GLU A 273 27.82 -18.87 3.19
C GLU A 273 28.45 -17.73 2.39
N PHE A 274 27.91 -17.39 1.21
CA PHE A 274 28.30 -16.19 0.45
C PHE A 274 27.68 -14.89 0.99
N ALA A 275 26.69 -14.97 1.88
CA ALA A 275 26.01 -13.80 2.44
C ALA A 275 26.94 -13.00 3.37
N ASN A 276 27.05 -11.69 3.12
CA ASN A 276 27.95 -10.84 3.89
C ASN A 276 27.49 -9.39 4.11
N THR A 277 26.40 -8.99 3.49
CA THR A 277 25.90 -7.61 3.54
C THR A 277 24.52 -7.54 4.18
N PHE A 278 24.07 -6.34 4.54
CA PHE A 278 22.70 -6.15 5.05
C PHE A 278 21.65 -6.55 4.00
N ILE A 279 21.89 -6.29 2.71
CA ILE A 279 20.93 -6.72 1.67
C ILE A 279 20.81 -8.25 1.60
N ASP A 280 21.89 -8.99 1.82
CA ASP A 280 21.84 -10.46 1.90
C ASP A 280 21.01 -10.91 3.11
N GLN A 281 21.14 -10.23 4.26
CA GLN A 281 20.32 -10.47 5.45
C GLN A 281 18.84 -10.22 5.16
N ALA A 282 18.52 -9.06 4.60
CA ALA A 282 17.15 -8.66 4.27
C ALA A 282 16.51 -9.62 3.26
N ALA A 283 17.27 -10.11 2.29
CA ALA A 283 16.83 -11.12 1.34
C ALA A 283 16.49 -12.45 2.01
N LEU A 284 17.34 -12.94 2.94
CA LEU A 284 17.04 -14.15 3.70
C LEU A 284 15.78 -14.00 4.57
N VAL A 285 15.60 -12.84 5.21
CA VAL A 285 14.36 -12.51 5.93
C VAL A 285 13.15 -12.48 4.98
N THR A 286 13.31 -11.94 3.78
CA THR A 286 12.24 -11.90 2.77
C THR A 286 11.86 -13.30 2.30
N ILE A 287 12.83 -14.22 2.14
CA ILE A 287 12.55 -15.64 1.86
C ILE A 287 11.75 -16.25 3.01
N TRP A 288 12.18 -16.01 4.26
CA TRP A 288 11.48 -16.53 5.44
C TRP A 288 10.03 -16.06 5.51
N LEU A 289 9.77 -14.76 5.32
CA LEU A 289 8.42 -14.19 5.29
C LEU A 289 7.56 -14.86 4.21
N LYS A 290 8.06 -14.92 2.96
CA LYS A 290 7.35 -15.54 1.83
C LYS A 290 7.04 -17.02 2.06
N VAL A 291 7.97 -17.76 2.66
CA VAL A 291 7.79 -19.18 2.97
C VAL A 291 6.73 -19.36 4.07
N ILE A 292 6.72 -18.51 5.10
CA ILE A 292 5.69 -18.55 6.14
C ILE A 292 4.32 -18.20 5.61
N ASP A 293 4.19 -17.15 4.80
CA ASP A 293 2.91 -16.74 4.24
C ASP A 293 2.36 -17.83 3.31
N SER A 294 3.24 -18.42 2.48
CA SER A 294 2.87 -19.57 1.64
C SER A 294 2.51 -20.80 2.46
N TRP A 295 3.20 -21.07 3.57
CA TRP A 295 2.84 -22.16 4.48
C TRP A 295 1.45 -21.94 5.04
N LYS A 296 1.18 -20.77 5.63
CA LYS A 296 -0.13 -20.43 6.20
C LYS A 296 -1.24 -20.62 5.17
N TYR A 297 -1.05 -20.11 3.97
CA TYR A 297 -2.03 -20.27 2.90
C TYR A 297 -2.25 -21.73 2.52
N ASP A 298 -1.18 -22.48 2.26
CA ASP A 298 -1.27 -23.89 1.86
C ASP A 298 -1.90 -24.76 2.96
N TYR A 299 -1.63 -24.43 4.22
CA TYR A 299 -2.25 -25.06 5.38
C TYR A 299 -3.75 -24.75 5.45
N HIS A 300 -4.16 -23.48 5.36
CA HIS A 300 -5.57 -23.10 5.33
C HIS A 300 -6.31 -23.68 4.13
N TYR A 301 -5.66 -23.74 2.97
CA TYR A 301 -6.20 -24.40 1.79
C TYR A 301 -6.50 -25.88 2.11
N LEU A 302 -5.56 -26.62 2.70
CA LEU A 302 -5.78 -28.02 3.07
C LEU A 302 -6.87 -28.21 4.13
N ASP A 303 -6.88 -27.36 5.15
CA ASP A 303 -7.87 -27.41 6.22
C ASP A 303 -9.29 -27.16 5.68
N SER A 304 -9.44 -26.17 4.79
CA SER A 304 -10.72 -25.81 4.16
C SER A 304 -11.31 -26.89 3.25
N GLN A 305 -10.51 -27.85 2.76
CA GLN A 305 -11.00 -28.95 1.92
C GLN A 305 -11.66 -30.09 2.73
N THR A 306 -11.64 -30.04 4.08
CA THR A 306 -12.26 -30.98 5.06
C THR A 306 -12.10 -32.49 4.82
N LYS A 307 -11.52 -33.21 5.79
CA LYS A 307 -11.63 -34.69 5.98
C LYS A 307 -11.13 -35.60 4.84
N ALA A 308 -10.34 -35.09 3.90
CA ALA A 308 -9.54 -35.90 2.97
C ALA A 308 -8.07 -35.47 3.15
N THR A 309 -7.30 -36.04 4.07
CA THR A 309 -7.05 -37.46 4.32
C THR A 309 -6.28 -37.59 5.63
N ASP A 310 -6.49 -38.65 6.42
CA ASP A 310 -5.62 -39.03 7.56
C ASP A 310 -4.13 -39.33 7.16
N LYS A 311 -3.78 -39.01 5.93
CA LYS A 311 -2.42 -38.94 5.39
C LYS A 311 -2.39 -37.69 4.51
N LEU A 312 -1.65 -36.66 4.88
CA LEU A 312 -1.17 -35.69 3.88
C LEU A 312 -0.62 -36.50 2.70
N ASN A 313 -1.03 -36.17 1.47
CA ASN A 313 -0.45 -36.83 0.31
C ASN A 313 1.07 -36.59 0.29
N SER A 314 1.83 -37.43 -0.41
CA SER A 314 3.30 -37.32 -0.45
C SER A 314 3.78 -35.95 -0.94
N TYR A 315 3.00 -35.28 -1.78
CA TYR A 315 3.29 -33.93 -2.27
C TYR A 315 3.28 -32.87 -1.16
N TRP A 316 2.24 -32.84 -0.33
CA TRP A 316 2.10 -31.84 0.74
C TRP A 316 3.10 -32.09 1.87
N ASN A 317 3.33 -33.34 2.26
CA ASN A 317 4.41 -33.65 3.22
C ASN A 317 5.76 -33.15 2.69
N TYR A 318 6.09 -33.49 1.45
CA TYR A 318 7.32 -33.04 0.82
C TYR A 318 7.42 -31.51 0.77
N ARG A 319 6.31 -30.81 0.50
CA ARG A 319 6.27 -29.35 0.43
C ARG A 319 6.43 -28.68 1.80
N PHE A 320 5.75 -29.16 2.84
CA PHE A 320 5.91 -28.64 4.19
C PHE A 320 7.28 -28.96 4.78
N ASP A 321 7.84 -30.14 4.49
CA ASP A 321 9.23 -30.49 4.88
C ASP A 321 10.24 -29.49 4.29
N ARG A 322 10.01 -29.05 3.04
CA ARG A 322 10.84 -28.03 2.39
C ARG A 322 10.70 -26.67 3.07
N TYR A 323 9.48 -26.24 3.40
CA TYR A 323 9.25 -25.01 4.15
C TYR A 323 9.94 -25.04 5.52
N GLU A 324 9.77 -26.13 6.26
CA GLU A 324 10.41 -26.31 7.58
C GLU A 324 11.93 -26.27 7.48
N LYS A 325 12.51 -26.99 6.50
CA LYS A 325 13.95 -26.98 6.26
C LYS A 325 14.46 -25.56 5.97
N LEU A 326 13.78 -24.83 5.09
CA LEU A 326 14.14 -23.45 4.75
C LEU A 326 14.10 -22.51 5.96
N ILE A 327 12.96 -22.49 6.65
CA ILE A 327 12.73 -21.65 7.83
C ILE A 327 13.83 -21.90 8.86
N ARG A 328 14.03 -23.16 9.27
CA ARG A 328 15.05 -23.53 10.26
C ARG A 328 16.46 -23.15 9.82
N THR A 329 16.77 -23.34 8.54
CA THR A 329 18.10 -23.00 8.01
C THR A 329 18.36 -21.49 8.08
N ILE A 330 17.36 -20.67 7.74
CA ILE A 330 17.46 -19.21 7.82
C ILE A 330 17.57 -18.75 9.27
N GLU A 331 16.69 -19.22 10.16
CA GLU A 331 16.69 -18.84 11.59
C GLU A 331 18.02 -19.16 12.28
N VAL A 332 18.52 -20.39 12.13
CA VAL A 332 19.82 -20.79 12.69
C VAL A 332 20.95 -19.94 12.14
N TYR A 333 20.90 -19.58 10.85
CA TYR A 333 21.95 -18.79 10.22
C TYR A 333 21.92 -17.32 10.64
N LEU A 334 20.73 -16.71 10.72
CA LEU A 334 20.53 -15.31 11.04
C LEU A 334 20.60 -15.00 12.54
N ASN A 335 20.37 -15.98 13.42
CA ASN A 335 20.55 -15.82 14.87
C ASN A 335 22.03 -15.68 15.33
N LYS A 336 22.99 -15.68 14.40
CA LYS A 336 24.40 -15.42 14.71
C LYS A 336 24.62 -13.94 15.04
N PRO A 337 25.43 -13.57 16.06
CA PRO A 337 25.65 -12.17 16.47
C PRO A 337 26.13 -11.22 15.36
N LYS A 338 26.77 -11.77 14.32
CA LYS A 338 27.18 -11.00 13.12
C LYS A 338 26.00 -10.23 12.52
N TRP A 339 24.81 -10.84 12.44
CA TRP A 339 23.66 -10.28 11.73
C TRP A 339 22.93 -9.20 12.53
N GLU A 340 22.89 -9.32 13.85
CA GLU A 340 22.49 -8.21 14.72
C GLU A 340 23.44 -7.01 14.53
N HIS A 341 24.76 -7.24 14.56
CA HIS A 341 25.73 -6.18 14.33
C HIS A 341 25.61 -5.55 12.92
N THR A 342 25.36 -6.36 11.88
CA THR A 342 25.13 -5.89 10.51
C THR A 342 23.92 -4.95 10.45
N LEU A 343 22.78 -5.36 11.03
CA LEU A 343 21.57 -4.54 11.08
C LEU A 343 21.77 -3.25 11.88
N LEU A 344 22.40 -3.31 13.06
CA LEU A 344 22.69 -2.11 13.85
C LEU A 344 23.67 -1.16 13.15
N LYS A 345 24.58 -1.67 12.32
CA LYS A 345 25.44 -0.85 11.47
C LYS A 345 24.62 -0.16 10.37
N GLU A 346 23.70 -0.89 9.75
CA GLU A 346 22.79 -0.34 8.75
C GLU A 346 21.93 0.79 9.33
N MET A 347 21.32 0.59 10.50
CA MET A 347 20.50 1.62 11.15
C MET A 347 21.28 2.92 11.43
N ARG A 348 22.57 2.82 11.78
CA ARG A 348 23.41 4.00 12.03
C ARG A 348 23.72 4.78 10.76
N ASN A 349 23.91 4.09 9.64
CA ASN A 349 24.24 4.68 8.35
C ASN A 349 23.43 4.00 7.23
N PRO A 350 22.14 4.36 7.08
CA PRO A 350 21.21 3.63 6.25
C PRO A 350 21.50 3.82 4.76
N GLY A 351 21.86 2.73 4.09
CA GLY A 351 21.90 2.62 2.63
C GLY A 351 20.57 2.13 2.05
N GLU A 352 19.91 1.20 2.73
CA GLU A 352 18.68 0.54 2.28
C GLU A 352 17.39 1.18 2.85
N THR A 353 16.23 0.69 2.42
CA THR A 353 14.91 1.22 2.82
C THR A 353 14.54 0.86 4.26
N ASP A 354 13.70 1.69 4.88
CA ASP A 354 13.13 1.43 6.21
C ASP A 354 12.32 0.12 6.25
N TYR A 355 11.62 -0.24 5.18
CA TYR A 355 10.93 -1.52 5.01
C TYR A 355 11.84 -2.73 5.29
N LEU A 356 13.01 -2.78 4.65
CA LEU A 356 13.94 -3.91 4.83
C LEU A 356 14.52 -3.94 6.25
N VAL A 357 14.81 -2.77 6.81
CA VAL A 357 15.32 -2.62 8.18
C VAL A 357 14.27 -3.08 9.20
N VAL A 358 13.01 -2.66 9.06
CA VAL A 358 11.91 -3.03 9.95
C VAL A 358 11.64 -4.53 9.90
N ASN A 359 11.60 -5.14 8.71
CA ASN A 359 11.43 -6.59 8.58
C ASN A 359 12.57 -7.35 9.27
N ALA A 360 13.81 -6.88 9.14
CA ALA A 360 14.95 -7.50 9.82
C ALA A 360 14.92 -7.31 11.35
N LEU A 361 14.46 -6.16 11.84
CA LEU A 361 14.24 -5.91 13.27
C LEU A 361 13.19 -6.84 13.85
N GLN A 362 12.05 -6.96 13.17
CA GLN A 362 10.96 -7.86 13.58
C GLN A 362 11.40 -9.32 13.57
N PHE A 363 12.09 -9.76 12.53
CA PHE A 363 12.62 -11.13 12.44
C PHE A 363 13.59 -11.46 13.58
N LEU A 364 14.49 -10.53 13.93
CA LEU A 364 15.43 -10.71 15.05
C LEU A 364 14.84 -10.36 16.42
N GLU A 365 13.57 -9.95 16.46
CA GLU A 365 12.87 -9.48 17.66
C GLU A 365 13.60 -8.35 18.42
N LEU A 366 14.33 -7.51 17.69
CA LEU A 366 15.12 -6.43 18.26
C LEU A 366 14.27 -5.18 18.46
N LYS A 367 14.41 -4.56 19.64
CA LYS A 367 13.76 -3.31 20.02
C LYS A 367 14.81 -2.26 20.44
N PRO A 368 15.53 -1.65 19.48
CA PRO A 368 16.53 -0.62 19.78
C PRO A 368 15.91 0.59 20.45
N ASN A 369 16.67 1.36 21.21
CA ASN A 369 16.17 2.63 21.75
C ASN A 369 15.78 3.58 20.60
N PHE A 370 14.72 4.39 20.77
CA PHE A 370 14.18 5.27 19.74
C PHE A 370 15.24 6.17 19.07
N ARG A 371 16.21 6.69 19.84
CA ARG A 371 17.31 7.52 19.30
C ARG A 371 18.15 6.82 18.23
N ASN A 372 18.20 5.49 18.23
CA ASN A 372 18.93 4.70 17.25
C ASN A 372 18.27 4.73 15.86
N PHE A 373 17.01 5.16 15.77
CA PHE A 373 16.29 5.37 14.51
C PHE A 373 16.52 6.75 13.90
N GLY A 374 17.28 7.64 14.57
CA GLY A 374 17.47 9.03 14.14
C GLY A 374 17.96 9.19 12.69
N SER A 375 18.91 8.36 12.23
CA SER A 375 19.38 8.40 10.84
C SER A 375 18.31 7.98 9.83
N LEU A 376 17.45 7.02 10.19
CA LEU A 376 16.34 6.57 9.34
C LEU A 376 15.25 7.64 9.27
N LEU A 377 14.85 8.20 10.42
CA LEU A 377 13.88 9.29 10.52
C LEU A 377 14.37 10.58 9.86
N THR A 378 15.68 10.83 9.81
CA THR A 378 16.22 11.98 9.06
C THR A 378 16.05 11.78 7.54
N ARG A 379 16.20 10.54 7.05
CA ARG A 379 16.04 10.22 5.63
C ARG A 379 14.57 10.16 5.21
N ASN A 380 13.69 9.67 6.08
CA ASN A 380 12.25 9.55 5.83
C ASN A 380 11.45 9.89 7.10
N PRO A 381 11.20 11.18 7.40
CA PRO A 381 10.58 11.61 8.65
C PRO A 381 9.18 11.04 8.91
N LEU A 382 8.42 10.77 7.84
CA LEU A 382 7.05 10.27 7.91
C LEU A 382 6.95 8.84 7.36
N GLY A 383 8.01 8.04 7.50
CA GLY A 383 8.07 6.68 6.97
C GLY A 383 7.02 5.75 7.60
N LEU A 384 6.11 5.22 6.78
CA LEU A 384 4.99 4.39 7.24
C LEU A 384 5.46 3.03 7.83
N ASN A 385 6.57 2.48 7.35
CA ASN A 385 7.13 1.25 7.95
C ASN A 385 7.61 1.49 9.39
N LEU A 386 8.13 2.69 9.68
CA LEU A 386 8.53 3.07 11.04
C LEU A 386 7.32 3.39 11.90
N LEU A 387 6.28 4.03 11.34
CA LEU A 387 4.97 4.18 11.99
C LEU A 387 4.47 2.83 12.48
N ASP A 388 4.37 1.85 11.58
CA ASP A 388 3.86 0.51 11.91
C ASP A 388 4.71 -0.14 12.99
N PHE A 389 6.04 -0.03 12.88
CA PHE A 389 6.94 -0.58 13.90
C PHE A 389 6.72 0.04 15.28
N PHE A 390 6.58 1.37 15.37
CA PHE A 390 6.46 2.07 16.65
C PHE A 390 5.05 1.99 17.23
N LEU A 391 4.03 2.31 16.46
CA LEU A 391 2.68 2.54 16.96
C LEU A 391 1.75 1.34 16.74
N VAL A 392 2.04 0.43 15.81
CA VAL A 392 1.20 -0.76 15.59
C VAL A 392 1.78 -1.97 16.31
N HIS A 393 3.07 -2.25 16.10
CA HIS A 393 3.70 -3.46 16.62
C HIS A 393 4.24 -3.34 18.06
N TYR A 394 4.79 -2.18 18.42
CA TYR A 394 5.44 -1.98 19.73
C TYR A 394 5.09 -0.65 20.44
N PRO A 395 3.82 -0.21 20.49
CA PRO A 395 3.46 1.08 21.10
C PRO A 395 3.81 1.16 22.59
N GLU A 396 3.78 0.05 23.34
CA GLU A 396 4.14 -0.04 24.75
C GLU A 396 5.61 0.32 25.02
N ILE A 397 6.44 0.31 23.98
CA ILE A 397 7.85 0.69 24.05
C ILE A 397 8.05 2.11 23.51
N TYR A 398 7.40 2.45 22.40
CA TYR A 398 7.74 3.64 21.63
C TYR A 398 6.70 4.75 21.62
N PHE A 399 5.52 4.56 22.23
CA PHE A 399 4.43 5.52 22.16
C PHE A 399 4.88 6.93 22.57
N GLN A 400 5.54 7.08 23.73
CA GLN A 400 5.97 8.39 24.21
C GLN A 400 7.03 9.01 23.29
N ASP A 401 8.06 8.24 22.91
CA ASP A 401 9.11 8.75 22.03
C ASP A 401 8.56 9.16 20.65
N ALA A 402 7.58 8.40 20.12
CA ALA A 402 6.89 8.72 18.87
C ALA A 402 5.99 9.96 19.02
N SER A 403 5.31 10.10 20.16
CA SER A 403 4.52 11.29 20.52
C SER A 403 5.40 12.54 20.50
N ASP A 404 6.51 12.52 21.25
CA ASP A 404 7.47 13.62 21.36
C ASP A 404 8.10 13.96 20.00
N TYR A 405 8.45 12.92 19.23
CA TYR A 405 8.98 13.09 17.88
C TYR A 405 8.00 13.81 16.96
N LEU A 406 6.74 13.34 16.88
CA LEU A 406 5.71 13.97 16.06
C LEU A 406 5.46 15.42 16.51
N PHE A 407 5.49 15.67 17.81
CA PHE A 407 5.25 17.00 18.37
C PHE A 407 6.33 17.98 17.91
N SER A 408 7.58 17.50 17.82
CA SER A 408 8.70 18.29 17.29
C SER A 408 8.71 18.45 15.76
N LEU A 409 8.12 17.50 15.04
CA LEU A 409 8.13 17.44 13.58
C LEU A 409 7.03 18.31 12.96
N VAL A 410 5.84 18.30 13.56
CA VAL A 410 4.64 18.94 13.02
C VAL A 410 4.67 20.45 13.29
N SER A 411 4.42 21.25 12.24
CA SER A 411 4.33 22.72 12.34
C SER A 411 3.03 23.16 13.00
N GLU A 412 3.08 24.21 13.84
CA GLU A 412 1.90 24.83 14.44
C GLU A 412 0.88 25.34 13.40
N GLN A 413 1.36 25.74 12.22
CA GLN A 413 0.50 26.22 11.12
C GLN A 413 -0.50 25.15 10.64
N LEU A 414 -0.21 23.87 10.89
CA LEU A 414 -1.11 22.77 10.54
C LEU A 414 -2.44 22.85 11.31
N PHE A 415 -2.39 23.37 12.53
CA PHE A 415 -3.55 23.55 13.41
C PHE A 415 -4.27 24.89 13.19
N GLU A 416 -3.76 25.72 12.27
CA GLU A 416 -4.41 26.96 11.82
C GLU A 416 -5.19 26.77 10.51
N LEU A 417 -5.13 25.56 9.92
CA LEU A 417 -5.84 25.25 8.68
C LEU A 417 -7.36 25.38 8.84
N PRO A 418 -8.09 25.83 7.80
CA PRO A 418 -9.55 25.90 7.85
C PRO A 418 -10.17 24.53 8.15
N LEU A 419 -11.07 24.48 9.13
CA LEU A 419 -11.72 23.25 9.51
C LEU A 419 -12.57 22.67 8.37
N LEU A 420 -12.44 21.36 8.18
CA LEU A 420 -13.35 20.56 7.37
C LEU A 420 -14.40 19.91 8.28
N PHE A 421 -15.60 19.71 7.73
CA PHE A 421 -16.73 19.13 8.47
C PHE A 421 -17.30 17.87 7.79
N SER A 422 -17.00 17.68 6.51
CA SER A 422 -17.20 16.43 5.76
C SER A 422 -15.93 15.60 5.75
N GLU A 423 -16.09 14.27 5.79
CA GLU A 423 -15.01 13.33 5.50
C GLU A 423 -14.95 13.17 3.96
N GLU A 424 -14.00 13.85 3.32
CA GLU A 424 -13.70 13.67 1.90
C GLU A 424 -12.47 12.75 1.75
N THR A 425 -12.44 11.96 0.68
CA THR A 425 -11.24 11.20 0.32
C THR A 425 -10.16 12.15 -0.18
N GLU A 426 -9.09 12.29 0.60
CA GLU A 426 -7.91 13.04 0.19
C GLU A 426 -7.16 12.31 -0.93
N PRO A 427 -6.61 13.03 -1.92
CA PRO A 427 -5.76 12.42 -2.93
C PRO A 427 -4.50 11.83 -2.29
N ASP A 428 -4.28 10.53 -2.51
CA ASP A 428 -3.08 9.82 -2.05
C ASP A 428 -1.83 10.46 -2.66
N SER A 429 -0.93 10.97 -1.80
CA SER A 429 0.51 11.21 -2.02
C SER A 429 1.12 12.44 -1.32
N SER A 430 0.36 13.20 -0.52
CA SER A 430 0.92 14.36 0.19
C SER A 430 1.55 14.00 1.54
N ASP A 431 2.53 14.77 2.00
CA ASP A 431 3.07 14.63 3.36
C ASP A 431 1.99 14.88 4.42
N LEU A 432 0.98 15.69 4.10
CA LEU A 432 -0.19 15.91 4.92
C LEU A 432 -0.97 14.61 5.18
N VAL A 433 -1.18 13.77 4.15
CA VAL A 433 -1.82 12.46 4.30
C VAL A 433 -0.99 11.57 5.23
N LYS A 434 0.33 11.54 5.08
CA LYS A 434 1.20 10.75 5.98
C LYS A 434 1.13 11.26 7.42
N ILE A 435 1.14 12.58 7.63
CA ILE A 435 0.96 13.17 8.96
C ILE A 435 -0.38 12.71 9.55
N ASN A 436 -1.47 12.76 8.78
CA ASN A 436 -2.77 12.28 9.23
C ASN A 436 -2.72 10.80 9.65
N MET A 437 -2.01 9.94 8.91
CA MET A 437 -1.84 8.52 9.28
C MET A 437 -1.07 8.34 10.59
N TRP A 438 0.01 9.12 10.81
CA TRP A 438 0.77 9.10 12.07
C TRP A 438 -0.08 9.57 13.25
N LEU A 439 -0.80 10.69 13.10
CA LEU A 439 -1.70 11.21 14.12
C LEU A 439 -2.85 10.22 14.40
N GLU A 440 -3.41 9.62 13.36
CA GLU A 440 -4.45 8.60 13.51
C GLU A 440 -3.96 7.40 14.32
N ALA A 441 -2.79 6.86 13.98
CA ALA A 441 -2.18 5.75 14.70
C ALA A 441 -1.89 6.12 16.17
N LEU A 442 -1.39 7.33 16.42
CA LEU A 442 -1.11 7.83 17.76
C LEU A 442 -2.38 7.87 18.62
N VAL A 443 -3.44 8.51 18.13
CA VAL A 443 -4.67 8.69 18.91
C VAL A 443 -5.45 7.39 19.05
N LYS A 444 -5.44 6.52 18.03
CA LYS A 444 -6.01 5.17 18.16
C LYS A 444 -5.38 4.38 19.30
N ASN A 445 -4.06 4.49 19.47
CA ASN A 445 -3.40 3.86 20.61
C ASN A 445 -3.89 4.41 21.95
N MET A 446 -4.16 5.71 22.06
CA MET A 446 -4.76 6.29 23.28
C MET A 446 -6.18 5.79 23.56
N ILE A 447 -6.96 5.54 22.50
CA ILE A 447 -8.31 4.98 22.60
C ILE A 447 -8.23 3.51 23.06
N GLU A 448 -7.48 2.69 22.33
CA GLU A 448 -7.45 1.23 22.47
C GLU A 448 -6.62 0.75 23.66
N LYS A 449 -5.64 1.54 24.10
CA LYS A 449 -4.66 1.18 25.15
C LYS A 449 -4.56 2.26 26.21
N ASP A 450 -3.89 1.97 27.32
CA ASP A 450 -3.78 2.88 28.47
C ASP A 450 -2.70 3.96 28.26
N PHE A 451 -2.82 4.72 27.17
CA PHE A 451 -1.97 5.88 26.89
C PHE A 451 -2.79 7.16 26.89
N PHE A 452 -2.24 8.22 27.47
CA PHE A 452 -2.88 9.52 27.51
C PHE A 452 -1.86 10.63 27.31
N ASP A 453 -2.16 11.53 26.36
CA ASP A 453 -1.38 12.75 26.11
C ASP A 453 -2.37 13.90 25.87
N ILE A 454 -2.54 14.72 26.91
CA ILE A 454 -3.53 15.80 26.94
C ILE A 454 -3.19 16.92 25.95
N GLU A 455 -1.90 17.19 25.73
CA GLU A 455 -1.46 18.24 24.80
C GLU A 455 -1.85 17.89 23.37
N TRP A 456 -1.66 16.62 22.98
CA TRP A 456 -2.14 16.14 21.68
C TRP A 456 -3.66 16.20 21.57
N CYS A 457 -4.39 15.84 22.62
CA CYS A 457 -5.84 15.94 22.61
C CYS A 457 -6.29 17.38 22.31
N ILE A 458 -5.75 18.37 23.04
CA ILE A 458 -6.07 19.79 22.86
C ILE A 458 -5.68 20.27 21.45
N LYS A 459 -4.48 19.95 20.97
CA LYS A 459 -4.05 20.32 19.61
C LYS A 459 -4.99 19.75 18.55
N LEU A 460 -5.35 18.48 18.70
CA LEU A 460 -6.18 17.80 17.73
C LEU A 460 -7.63 18.30 17.71
N LEU A 461 -8.16 18.89 18.79
CA LEU A 461 -9.45 19.58 18.75
C LEU A 461 -9.49 20.72 17.73
N ASN A 462 -8.33 21.35 17.44
CA ASN A 462 -8.21 22.41 16.43
C ASN A 462 -7.77 21.88 15.05
N TYR A 463 -7.64 20.57 14.87
CA TYR A 463 -7.17 20.00 13.62
C TYR A 463 -8.22 20.06 12.52
N TYR A 464 -7.80 20.33 11.27
CA TYR A 464 -8.75 20.53 10.17
C TYR A 464 -9.61 19.30 9.86
N GLN A 465 -9.10 18.07 10.05
CA GLN A 465 -9.86 16.85 9.76
C GLN A 465 -10.88 16.51 10.86
N PRO A 466 -12.16 16.32 10.52
CA PRO A 466 -13.20 16.01 11.51
C PRO A 466 -12.98 14.66 12.21
N LYS A 467 -12.40 13.68 11.52
CA LYS A 467 -12.12 12.34 12.08
C LYS A 467 -11.08 12.38 13.21
N LEU A 468 -9.98 13.13 13.04
CA LEU A 468 -8.95 13.25 14.07
C LEU A 468 -9.46 14.06 15.28
N ARG A 469 -10.28 15.10 15.06
CA ARG A 469 -11.02 15.76 16.16
C ARG A 469 -11.89 14.77 16.93
N ARG A 470 -12.61 13.89 16.22
CA ARG A 470 -13.46 12.85 16.84
C ARG A 470 -12.64 11.93 17.74
N TYR A 471 -11.49 11.47 17.26
CA TYR A 471 -10.63 10.59 18.03
C TYR A 471 -10.09 11.28 19.30
N ALA A 472 -9.69 12.55 19.21
CA ALA A 472 -9.29 13.32 20.39
C ALA A 472 -10.44 13.45 21.42
N LEU A 473 -11.67 13.71 20.96
CA LEU A 473 -12.85 13.77 21.84
C LEU A 473 -13.13 12.42 22.54
N LEU A 474 -12.92 11.29 21.85
CA LEU A 474 -13.06 9.96 22.44
C LEU A 474 -11.98 9.68 23.50
N VAL A 475 -10.74 10.12 23.26
CA VAL A 475 -9.66 10.02 24.26
C VAL A 475 -9.98 10.87 25.48
N LEU A 476 -10.33 12.16 25.29
CA LEU A 476 -10.72 13.03 26.40
C LEU A 476 -11.85 12.38 27.20
N ARG A 477 -12.88 11.87 26.54
CA ARG A 477 -13.94 11.16 27.24
C ARG A 477 -13.44 9.98 28.09
N LYS A 478 -12.54 9.15 27.56
CA LYS A 478 -11.98 8.00 28.28
C LYS A 478 -11.23 8.42 29.55
N TYR A 479 -10.55 9.57 29.49
CA TYR A 479 -9.74 10.11 30.58
C TYR A 479 -10.40 11.32 31.27
N ALA A 480 -11.73 11.38 31.30
CA ALA A 480 -12.48 12.53 31.87
C ALA A 480 -12.01 12.90 33.30
N ASP A 481 -11.84 11.88 34.15
CA ASP A 481 -11.36 12.05 35.53
C ASP A 481 -9.97 12.72 35.64
N GLU A 482 -9.15 12.70 34.57
CA GLU A 482 -7.81 13.29 34.55
C GLU A 482 -7.79 14.77 34.13
N TRP A 483 -8.82 15.27 33.45
CA TRP A 483 -8.86 16.65 32.92
C TRP A 483 -10.14 17.43 33.21
N GLU A 484 -11.15 16.87 33.90
CA GLU A 484 -12.43 17.55 34.15
C GLU A 484 -12.29 18.94 34.80
N ASP A 485 -11.22 19.16 35.58
CA ASP A 485 -10.88 20.43 36.22
C ASP A 485 -9.86 21.28 35.42
N ASP A 486 -9.41 20.82 34.25
CA ASP A 486 -8.44 21.51 33.40
C ASP A 486 -9.11 22.61 32.55
N GLU A 487 -8.94 23.86 32.97
CA GLU A 487 -9.48 25.03 32.26
C GLU A 487 -9.06 25.10 30.78
N THR A 488 -7.89 24.57 30.42
CA THR A 488 -7.40 24.62 29.04
C THR A 488 -8.19 23.68 28.13
N VAL A 489 -8.52 22.48 28.62
CA VAL A 489 -9.35 21.52 27.90
C VAL A 489 -10.78 22.03 27.77
N LEU A 490 -11.35 22.53 28.87
CA LEU A 490 -12.71 23.09 28.87
C LEU A 490 -12.84 24.25 27.87
N THR A 491 -11.87 25.19 27.88
CA THR A 491 -11.86 26.31 26.93
C THR A 491 -11.75 25.83 25.48
N ALA A 492 -10.91 24.82 25.21
CA ALA A 492 -10.76 24.25 23.88
C ALA A 492 -12.06 23.56 23.39
N LEU A 493 -12.73 22.82 24.27
CA LEU A 493 -14.02 22.19 23.98
C LEU A 493 -15.12 23.23 23.73
N GLU A 494 -15.22 24.27 24.56
CA GLU A 494 -16.18 25.37 24.38
C GLU A 494 -15.96 26.07 23.03
N THR A 495 -14.71 26.39 22.71
CA THR A 495 -14.33 27.01 21.43
C THR A 495 -14.72 26.13 20.26
N LEU A 496 -14.42 24.83 20.32
CA LEU A 496 -14.79 23.89 19.26
C LEU A 496 -16.32 23.75 19.14
N ASN A 497 -17.06 23.78 20.25
CA ASN A 497 -18.52 23.67 20.24
C ASN A 497 -19.22 24.77 19.43
N GLU A 498 -18.66 25.99 19.44
CA GLU A 498 -19.21 27.13 18.70
C GLU A 498 -19.06 26.98 17.18
N ILE A 499 -17.98 26.35 16.72
CA ILE A 499 -17.57 26.33 15.30
C ILE A 499 -17.74 24.97 14.63
N GLU A 500 -17.72 23.86 15.37
CA GLU A 500 -17.86 22.53 14.81
C GLU A 500 -19.20 22.45 14.05
N GLU A 501 -19.26 21.70 12.96
CA GLU A 501 -20.50 21.43 12.21
C GLU A 501 -20.74 19.93 12.03
N ASN A 502 -19.72 19.10 12.21
CA ASN A 502 -19.86 17.67 12.15
C ASN A 502 -20.76 17.16 13.28
N LYS A 503 -21.86 16.49 12.91
CA LYS A 503 -22.89 16.05 13.87
C LYS A 503 -22.36 15.11 14.95
N LYS A 504 -21.43 14.22 14.61
CA LYS A 504 -20.85 13.25 15.56
C LYS A 504 -20.00 13.96 16.60
N ASN A 505 -19.12 14.86 16.14
CA ASN A 505 -18.28 15.65 17.02
C ASN A 505 -19.11 16.57 17.94
N LYS A 506 -20.14 17.26 17.41
CA LYS A 506 -21.05 18.08 18.22
C LYS A 506 -21.69 17.32 19.37
N ARG A 507 -22.16 16.09 19.10
CA ARG A 507 -22.77 15.23 20.12
C ARG A 507 -21.76 14.88 21.22
N LEU A 508 -20.53 14.53 20.83
CA LEU A 508 -19.46 14.23 21.80
C LEU A 508 -19.07 15.47 22.63
N ILE A 509 -18.85 16.62 22.00
CA ILE A 509 -18.50 17.88 22.68
C ILE A 509 -19.60 18.26 23.69
N SER A 510 -20.86 18.21 23.28
CA SER A 510 -21.99 18.55 24.15
C SER A 510 -22.06 17.65 25.39
N ARG A 511 -21.74 16.36 25.24
CA ARG A 511 -21.69 15.41 26.37
C ARG A 511 -20.52 15.67 27.31
N LEU A 512 -19.38 16.15 26.78
CA LEU A 512 -18.20 16.47 27.58
C LEU A 512 -18.36 17.78 28.37
N LEU A 513 -19.03 18.79 27.79
CA LEU A 513 -19.20 20.12 28.42
C LEU A 513 -20.40 20.20 29.37
N TYR A 514 -21.55 19.66 28.95
CA TYR A 514 -22.83 19.95 29.59
C TYR A 514 -23.40 18.71 30.23
N THR A 515 -22.62 18.02 31.05
CA THR A 515 -23.07 16.88 31.84
C THR A 515 -24.18 17.30 32.82
N GLU A 516 -25.39 17.58 32.32
CA GLU A 516 -26.60 17.61 33.11
C GLU A 516 -26.98 16.16 33.42
N ILE A 517 -26.96 15.88 34.71
CA ILE A 517 -27.63 14.81 35.42
C ILE A 517 -29.05 14.64 34.84
N GLY A 518 -29.21 13.72 33.90
CA GLY A 518 -30.47 13.61 33.15
C GLY A 518 -30.77 12.28 32.48
N THR A 519 -29.96 11.25 32.73
CA THR A 519 -30.24 9.80 32.75
C THR A 519 -28.86 9.17 32.77
N GLN A 520 -28.45 8.53 33.87
CA GLN A 520 -27.27 7.66 33.85
C GLN A 520 -27.54 6.59 32.78
N LYS A 521 -26.97 6.75 31.59
CA LYS A 521 -26.89 5.64 30.63
C LYS A 521 -25.98 4.61 31.29
N GLU A 522 -26.53 3.46 31.62
CA GLU A 522 -25.78 2.43 32.33
C GLU A 522 -24.79 1.76 31.37
N ILE A 523 -23.51 1.74 31.76
CA ILE A 523 -22.52 0.87 31.13
C ILE A 523 -22.69 -0.51 31.79
N LYS A 524 -23.27 -1.46 31.04
CA LYS A 524 -23.54 -2.81 31.54
C LYS A 524 -22.83 -3.83 30.64
N TYR A 525 -22.04 -4.69 31.26
CA TYR A 525 -21.37 -5.81 30.62
C TYR A 525 -22.06 -7.12 30.99
N LEU A 526 -22.10 -8.05 30.05
CA LEU A 526 -22.53 -9.42 30.30
C LEU A 526 -21.38 -10.40 30.00
N PRO A 527 -21.18 -11.42 30.85
CA PRO A 527 -20.15 -12.42 30.61
C PRO A 527 -20.48 -13.25 29.36
N LEU A 528 -19.52 -13.33 28.44
CA LEU A 528 -19.65 -14.13 27.22
C LEU A 528 -19.12 -15.54 27.47
N LEU A 529 -20.02 -16.53 27.43
CA LEU A 529 -19.64 -17.94 27.63
C LEU A 529 -18.97 -18.54 26.39
N THR A 530 -19.36 -18.12 25.19
CA THR A 530 -18.80 -18.63 23.93
C THR A 530 -18.93 -17.57 22.83
N PRO A 531 -18.00 -16.63 22.71
CA PRO A 531 -18.08 -15.58 21.69
C PRO A 531 -17.90 -16.17 20.29
N VAL A 532 -18.64 -15.61 19.33
CA VAL A 532 -18.53 -15.92 17.91
C VAL A 532 -17.70 -14.83 17.24
N GLU A 533 -16.47 -15.15 16.83
CA GLU A 533 -15.56 -14.14 16.24
C GLU A 533 -15.88 -13.82 14.78
N GLN A 534 -16.34 -14.82 14.01
CA GLN A 534 -16.60 -14.68 12.56
C GLN A 534 -17.74 -15.59 12.10
N GLU A 535 -18.40 -15.20 11.00
CA GLU A 535 -19.41 -15.99 10.29
C GLU A 535 -18.75 -17.12 9.48
N VAL A 536 -19.41 -18.29 9.37
CA VAL A 536 -18.97 -19.40 8.52
C VAL A 536 -20.06 -19.78 7.51
N ALA A 537 -19.69 -20.43 6.40
CA ALA A 537 -20.62 -20.76 5.31
C ALA A 537 -21.83 -21.63 5.70
N SER A 538 -21.78 -22.31 6.85
CA SER A 538 -22.90 -23.11 7.37
C SER A 538 -23.88 -22.33 8.25
N ASP A 539 -23.58 -21.07 8.57
CA ASP A 539 -24.45 -20.22 9.38
C ASP A 539 -25.66 -19.76 8.55
N ILE A 540 -26.82 -19.66 9.20
CA ILE A 540 -28.08 -19.39 8.51
C ILE A 540 -28.74 -18.18 9.14
N VAL A 541 -29.16 -17.22 8.32
CA VAL A 541 -29.99 -16.10 8.76
C VAL A 541 -31.36 -16.63 9.19
N ILE A 542 -31.74 -16.40 10.45
CA ILE A 542 -33.04 -16.80 10.99
C ILE A 542 -34.04 -15.64 10.91
N LEU A 543 -33.59 -14.43 11.22
CA LEU A 543 -34.45 -13.26 11.36
C LEU A 543 -33.68 -11.97 11.10
N GLY A 544 -34.24 -11.05 10.31
CA GLY A 544 -33.82 -9.65 10.30
C GLY A 544 -34.65 -8.85 11.31
N THR A 545 -34.00 -8.11 12.20
CA THR A 545 -34.65 -7.28 13.23
C THR A 545 -33.84 -6.01 13.49
N LYS A 546 -34.15 -5.28 14.57
CA LYS A 546 -33.46 -4.08 15.01
C LYS A 546 -33.02 -4.17 16.46
N ILE A 547 -32.07 -3.34 16.86
CA ILE A 547 -31.69 -3.18 18.27
C ILE A 547 -32.62 -2.13 18.90
N VAL A 548 -33.18 -2.41 20.08
CA VAL A 548 -33.98 -1.46 20.86
C VAL A 548 -33.37 -1.22 22.23
N GLY A 549 -33.75 -0.10 22.87
CA GLY A 549 -33.22 0.29 24.17
C GLY A 549 -31.82 0.91 24.12
N THR A 550 -31.35 1.28 22.93
CA THR A 550 -30.10 1.98 22.66
C THR A 550 -30.06 3.37 23.31
N ASP A 551 -31.22 3.99 23.53
CA ASP A 551 -31.34 5.28 24.24
C ASP A 551 -30.84 5.22 25.69
N PHE A 552 -30.89 4.04 26.33
CA PHE A 552 -30.48 3.83 27.73
C PHE A 552 -29.02 3.43 27.89
N VAL A 553 -28.32 3.22 26.78
CA VAL A 553 -26.97 2.66 26.71
C VAL A 553 -26.05 3.65 26.00
N ASP A 554 -24.81 3.76 26.47
CA ASP A 554 -23.86 4.72 25.91
C ASP A 554 -22.95 4.13 24.82
N LEU A 555 -23.46 4.08 23.59
CA LEU A 555 -22.87 3.34 22.46
C LEU A 555 -21.55 3.89 21.90
N THR A 556 -21.20 5.11 22.24
CA THR A 556 -19.97 5.80 21.78
C THR A 556 -18.67 5.06 22.11
N ALA A 557 -18.67 4.17 23.11
CA ALA A 557 -17.49 3.36 23.45
C ALA A 557 -17.11 2.35 22.35
N VAL A 558 -18.07 1.94 21.51
CA VAL A 558 -17.87 0.93 20.45
C VAL A 558 -18.22 1.43 19.05
N GLU A 559 -18.66 2.67 18.92
CA GLU A 559 -19.24 3.24 17.70
C GLU A 559 -18.30 3.15 16.48
N GLU A 560 -17.01 3.38 16.66
CA GLU A 560 -16.01 3.24 15.60
C GLU A 560 -15.75 1.78 15.18
N ASN A 561 -16.04 0.83 16.08
CA ASN A 561 -15.73 -0.59 15.91
C ASN A 561 -16.92 -1.41 15.41
N VAL A 562 -18.12 -0.82 15.37
CA VAL A 562 -19.34 -1.46 14.84
C VAL A 562 -19.67 -0.87 13.47
N LYS A 563 -19.31 -1.60 12.42
CA LYS A 563 -19.61 -1.28 11.02
C LYS A 563 -20.43 -2.39 10.38
N LYS A 564 -21.06 -2.09 9.24
CA LYS A 564 -21.80 -3.09 8.45
C LYS A 564 -20.99 -4.39 8.26
N GLY A 565 -21.61 -5.52 8.56
CA GLY A 565 -21.00 -6.85 8.52
C GLY A 565 -20.33 -7.30 9.83
N LYS A 566 -20.15 -6.41 10.82
CA LYS A 566 -19.59 -6.78 12.13
C LYS A 566 -20.46 -7.83 12.81
N VAL A 567 -19.82 -8.86 13.35
CA VAL A 567 -20.46 -9.86 14.22
C VAL A 567 -20.63 -9.29 15.61
N LEU A 568 -21.83 -9.43 16.16
CA LEU A 568 -22.25 -9.03 17.51
C LEU A 568 -22.73 -10.25 18.27
N GLN A 569 -22.54 -10.26 19.58
CA GLN A 569 -22.88 -11.39 20.43
C GLN A 569 -24.30 -11.26 20.97
N LEU A 570 -25.03 -12.38 21.03
CA LEU A 570 -26.36 -12.43 21.66
C LEU A 570 -26.24 -13.15 23.01
N VAL A 571 -26.67 -12.48 24.08
CA VAL A 571 -26.59 -13.01 25.46
C VAL A 571 -27.99 -13.14 26.04
N ARG A 572 -28.31 -14.34 26.51
CA ARG A 572 -29.60 -14.67 27.11
C ARG A 572 -29.65 -14.21 28.57
N GLU A 573 -30.67 -13.43 28.95
CA GLU A 573 -30.94 -13.03 30.34
C GLU A 573 -32.28 -13.63 30.83
N PRO A 574 -32.33 -14.88 31.29
CA PRO A 574 -33.58 -15.54 31.69
C PRO A 574 -34.18 -14.96 32.99
N ASP A 575 -33.33 -14.39 33.85
CA ASP A 575 -33.72 -13.77 35.13
C ASP A 575 -33.97 -12.25 35.01
N ASN A 576 -34.11 -11.72 33.79
CA ASN A 576 -34.37 -10.30 33.59
C ASN A 576 -35.73 -9.91 34.20
N ALA A 577 -35.72 -8.93 35.11
CA ALA A 577 -36.90 -8.53 35.90
C ALA A 577 -38.07 -7.98 35.05
N TYR A 578 -37.79 -7.53 33.83
CA TYR A 578 -38.79 -6.89 32.96
C TYR A 578 -39.32 -7.82 31.87
N ASP A 579 -38.50 -8.75 31.37
CA ASP A 579 -38.86 -9.68 30.31
C ASP A 579 -38.11 -11.02 30.44
N PRO A 580 -38.79 -12.14 30.76
CA PRO A 580 -38.13 -13.43 30.89
C PRO A 580 -37.54 -13.96 29.59
N HIS A 581 -37.91 -13.43 28.41
CA HIS A 581 -37.32 -13.80 27.11
C HIS A 581 -36.24 -12.81 26.64
N ALA A 582 -35.73 -11.94 27.53
CA ALA A 582 -34.72 -10.94 27.16
C ALA A 582 -33.45 -11.58 26.56
N ILE A 583 -33.01 -10.98 25.45
CA ILE A 583 -31.77 -11.29 24.76
C ILE A 583 -31.05 -9.95 24.52
N ALA A 584 -29.90 -9.78 25.18
CA ALA A 584 -29.05 -8.63 24.99
C ALA A 584 -28.21 -8.79 23.72
N VAL A 585 -28.04 -7.70 22.98
CA VAL A 585 -27.08 -7.57 21.88
C VAL A 585 -25.85 -6.90 22.45
N THR A 586 -24.69 -7.53 22.31
CA THR A 586 -23.43 -7.10 22.94
C THR A 586 -22.27 -7.08 21.95
N PHE A 587 -21.25 -6.28 22.26
CA PHE A 587 -19.98 -6.27 21.57
C PHE A 587 -19.07 -7.45 22.03
N ASP A 588 -17.88 -7.58 21.45
CA ASP A 588 -17.00 -8.73 21.64
C ASP A 588 -16.49 -8.92 23.08
N ASP A 589 -16.52 -7.85 23.87
CA ASP A 589 -16.13 -7.81 25.29
C ASP A 589 -17.34 -7.94 26.24
N GLY A 590 -18.55 -8.11 25.69
CA GLY A 590 -19.79 -8.21 26.44
C GLY A 590 -20.46 -6.87 26.73
N PHE A 591 -19.95 -5.75 26.19
CA PHE A 591 -20.59 -4.44 26.30
C PHE A 591 -21.99 -4.46 25.64
N ILE A 592 -23.05 -4.19 26.40
CA ILE A 592 -24.42 -4.18 25.86
C ILE A 592 -24.59 -3.00 24.90
N LEU A 593 -25.15 -3.26 23.72
CA LEU A 593 -25.59 -2.25 22.74
C LEU A 593 -27.10 -2.00 22.84
N GLY A 594 -27.84 -2.97 23.33
CA GLY A 594 -29.28 -2.92 23.49
C GLY A 594 -29.86 -4.33 23.52
N TYR A 595 -31.13 -4.46 23.12
CA TYR A 595 -31.87 -5.70 23.22
C TYR A 595 -32.60 -6.06 21.92
N ILE A 596 -32.86 -7.36 21.74
CA ILE A 596 -33.81 -7.84 20.75
C ILE A 596 -35.24 -7.42 21.17
N PRO A 597 -36.07 -6.87 20.27
CA PRO A 597 -37.44 -6.46 20.57
C PRO A 597 -38.27 -7.60 21.15
N ARG A 598 -39.17 -7.27 22.09
CA ARG A 598 -40.06 -8.26 22.75
C ARG A 598 -40.92 -9.08 21.79
N ASN A 599 -41.28 -8.52 20.64
CA ASN A 599 -42.09 -9.22 19.64
C ASN A 599 -41.29 -10.30 18.90
N ASP A 600 -39.96 -10.21 18.92
CA ASP A 600 -39.04 -11.04 18.13
C ASP A 600 -38.23 -12.01 19.00
N ASN A 601 -38.11 -11.76 20.30
CA ASN A 601 -37.20 -12.49 21.18
C ASN A 601 -37.67 -13.89 21.60
N ASN A 602 -38.98 -14.20 21.56
CA ASN A 602 -39.53 -15.43 22.14
C ASN A 602 -38.98 -16.71 21.47
N ILE A 603 -38.99 -16.79 20.14
CA ILE A 603 -38.47 -17.95 19.41
C ILE A 603 -36.95 -18.06 19.59
N LEU A 604 -36.24 -16.92 19.56
CA LEU A 604 -34.79 -16.88 19.73
C LEU A 604 -34.38 -17.31 21.14
N ALA A 605 -35.12 -16.90 22.17
CA ALA A 605 -34.90 -17.28 23.55
C ALA A 605 -35.06 -18.80 23.71
N ALA A 606 -36.11 -19.38 23.14
CA ALA A 606 -36.30 -20.83 23.16
C ALA A 606 -35.16 -21.59 22.45
N LEU A 607 -34.58 -21.05 21.37
CA LEU A 607 -33.43 -21.66 20.71
C LEU A 607 -32.18 -21.61 21.61
N MET A 608 -31.88 -20.46 22.22
CA MET A 608 -30.75 -20.31 23.14
C MET A 608 -30.91 -21.16 24.41
N ASP A 609 -32.13 -21.26 24.95
CA ASP A 609 -32.46 -22.09 26.12
C ASP A 609 -32.33 -23.60 25.80
N ASN A 610 -32.31 -23.98 24.51
CA ASN A 610 -31.99 -25.33 24.02
C ASN A 610 -30.52 -25.49 23.57
N ASP A 611 -29.65 -24.61 24.07
CA ASP A 611 -28.22 -24.54 23.76
C ASP A 611 -27.86 -24.24 22.30
N GLU A 612 -28.77 -23.78 21.44
CA GLU A 612 -28.39 -23.39 20.07
C GLU A 612 -27.53 -22.11 20.09
N ILE A 613 -26.54 -22.04 19.18
CA ILE A 613 -25.62 -20.90 19.13
C ILE A 613 -26.20 -19.84 18.20
N LEU A 614 -26.58 -18.70 18.78
CA LEU A 614 -27.06 -17.53 18.06
C LEU A 614 -26.08 -16.37 18.18
N PHE A 615 -25.94 -15.59 17.12
CA PHE A 615 -25.22 -14.32 17.09
C PHE A 615 -25.91 -13.36 16.12
N ALA A 616 -25.48 -12.11 16.06
CA ALA A 616 -26.04 -11.11 15.15
C ALA A 616 -24.97 -10.59 14.18
N ARG A 617 -25.38 -10.26 12.96
CA ARG A 617 -24.58 -9.49 12.01
C ARG A 617 -25.17 -8.08 11.91
N PHE A 618 -24.33 -7.07 12.03
CA PHE A 618 -24.71 -5.67 11.90
C PHE A 618 -25.01 -5.31 10.44
N GLU A 619 -26.16 -4.70 10.15
CA GLU A 619 -26.60 -4.41 8.78
C GLU A 619 -26.69 -2.90 8.48
N SER A 620 -26.76 -2.06 9.52
CA SER A 620 -26.72 -0.59 9.43
C SER A 620 -25.34 -0.07 9.04
N GLU A 621 -25.26 1.20 8.59
CA GLU A 621 -23.97 1.83 8.27
C GLU A 621 -23.19 2.20 9.54
N ASP A 622 -23.89 2.75 10.54
CA ASP A 622 -23.36 3.05 11.87
C ASP A 622 -24.44 2.94 12.97
N LEU A 623 -24.05 3.18 14.22
CA LEU A 623 -24.94 3.12 15.39
C LEU A 623 -25.81 4.39 15.58
N ASP A 624 -25.71 5.37 14.68
CA ASP A 624 -26.48 6.63 14.74
C ASP A 624 -27.83 6.55 13.98
N ASP A 625 -28.08 5.45 13.27
CA ASP A 625 -29.35 5.17 12.58
C ASP A 625 -30.55 5.19 13.55
N GLU A 626 -31.65 5.84 13.15
CA GLU A 626 -32.92 5.84 13.92
C GLU A 626 -33.43 4.42 14.21
N ASP A 627 -33.16 3.49 13.29
CA ASP A 627 -33.45 2.06 13.43
C ASP A 627 -32.18 1.25 13.13
N ILE A 628 -31.42 0.91 14.17
CA ILE A 628 -30.20 0.08 14.06
C ILE A 628 -30.58 -1.35 13.68
N LYS A 629 -30.26 -1.77 12.45
CA LYS A 629 -30.67 -3.08 11.90
C LYS A 629 -29.62 -4.17 12.08
N ILE A 630 -30.09 -5.38 12.38
CA ILE A 630 -29.25 -6.59 12.52
C ILE A 630 -29.91 -7.81 11.88
N SER A 631 -29.09 -8.77 11.47
CA SER A 631 -29.51 -10.12 11.07
C SER A 631 -29.11 -11.13 12.14
N VAL A 632 -30.06 -11.82 12.75
CA VAL A 632 -29.81 -12.91 13.71
C VAL A 632 -29.48 -14.20 12.97
N MET A 633 -28.36 -14.81 13.35
CA MET A 633 -27.73 -15.96 12.69
C MET A 633 -27.78 -17.19 13.61
N LEU A 634 -28.09 -18.37 13.05
CA LEU A 634 -27.93 -19.67 13.69
C LEU A 634 -26.63 -20.33 13.26
N ARG A 635 -25.79 -20.70 14.23
CA ARG A 635 -24.69 -21.63 13.98
C ARG A 635 -25.12 -23.06 14.23
N LYS A 636 -25.20 -23.85 13.16
CA LYS A 636 -25.52 -25.28 13.25
C LYS A 636 -24.44 -26.02 14.04
N LYS A 637 -24.81 -26.58 15.19
CA LYS A 637 -23.97 -27.57 15.88
C LYS A 637 -23.82 -28.80 14.98
N ASN A 638 -22.63 -29.05 14.46
CA ASN A 638 -22.28 -30.39 13.98
C ASN A 638 -22.32 -31.33 15.20
N ARG A 639 -23.45 -31.99 15.46
CA ARG A 639 -23.50 -33.07 16.47
C ARG A 639 -22.57 -34.19 16.03
N PRO A 640 -21.49 -34.51 16.77
CA PRO A 640 -20.78 -35.74 16.53
C PRO A 640 -21.61 -36.92 17.06
N PRO A 641 -21.47 -38.14 16.52
CA PRO A 641 -21.95 -39.33 17.20
C PRO A 641 -21.17 -39.52 18.52
N PHE A 642 -21.88 -40.00 19.55
CA PHE A 642 -21.38 -40.28 20.90
C PHE A 642 -20.14 -41.21 20.95
N PRO A 643 -19.41 -41.23 22.08
CA PRO A 643 -17.96 -41.38 22.13
C PRO A 643 -17.52 -42.84 22.25
N ASP A 644 -16.25 -43.08 21.91
CA ASP A 644 -15.48 -44.07 22.65
C ASP A 644 -14.17 -43.45 23.17
N LYS A 645 -13.90 -43.72 24.44
CA LYS A 645 -12.79 -43.19 25.22
C LYS A 645 -11.54 -44.05 24.98
N THR A 646 -10.40 -43.41 24.69
CA THR A 646 -9.13 -43.62 25.42
C THR A 646 -8.08 -42.58 24.99
N THR A 647 -7.82 -41.62 25.88
CA THR A 647 -6.52 -41.06 26.30
C THR A 647 -5.31 -41.24 25.36
N GLY A 648 -4.51 -40.25 24.96
CA GLY A 648 -4.31 -38.86 25.36
C GLY A 648 -2.89 -38.43 24.93
N GLY A 649 -2.71 -37.15 24.61
CA GLY A 649 -1.44 -36.41 24.69
C GLY A 649 -0.35 -36.68 23.63
N ASN A 650 -0.23 -35.81 22.63
CA ASN A 650 0.81 -34.77 22.59
C ASN A 650 0.70 -33.90 21.33
N ILE A 651 0.34 -32.64 21.58
CA ILE A 651 0.41 -31.48 20.68
C ILE A 651 1.87 -31.02 20.61
N VAL A 652 2.36 -30.58 19.45
CA VAL A 652 3.48 -29.63 19.36
C VAL A 652 2.89 -28.25 18.98
N PRO A 653 2.99 -27.22 19.84
CA PRO A 653 2.32 -25.93 19.69
C PRO A 653 3.16 -24.86 18.97
N PHE A 654 2.47 -23.79 18.54
CA PHE A 654 2.94 -22.48 18.06
C PHE A 654 3.99 -21.85 19.01
N PRO A 655 5.03 -21.13 18.54
CA PRO A 655 5.94 -20.37 19.43
C PRO A 655 5.29 -19.04 19.86
N GLN A 656 5.43 -18.53 21.09
CA GLN A 656 6.64 -18.36 21.94
C GLN A 656 6.48 -18.88 23.39
N LYS A 657 7.55 -19.25 24.15
CA LYS A 657 8.57 -18.38 24.78
C LYS A 657 9.92 -19.08 25.01
N ARG A 658 11.00 -18.43 24.60
CA ARG A 658 11.99 -17.87 25.54
C ARG A 658 12.57 -16.60 24.99
#